data_AF-A0A497DAV8-F1
#
_entry.id   AF-A0A497DAV8-F1
#
_cell.length_a   1.000
_cell.length_b   1.000
_cell.length_c   1.000
_cell.angle_alpha   90.00
_cell.angle_beta   90.00
_cell.angle_gamma   90.00
#
_symmetry.space_group_name_H-M   'P 1'
#
loop_
_entity.id
_entity.type
_entity.pdbx_description
1 polymer ?
#
loop_
_entity_poly.entity_id
_entity_poly.type
_entity_poly.pdbx_seq_one_letter_code
_entity_poly.pdbx_strand_id
1 'polypeptide(L)'
;MQNFRSASLILLFISILTTSPLFSQTYLVDNYGAVGDGVTDDRAAIQNAIWDLQGTGGTLQFTSGKTYIISTGLNFYNFSDTHHYLVTTSSTEKAVIKIQDEAPLNWNHWGFRLSNSKNITLDNLTLDGNRDTRNPTVETSGTDVLFIDGACDGTRLTNLHLINSPMDNLYIVVHENSGQTQMTDFEMHNCKLENGFRNNMSVISGENFKIIGCEFNNANGTDPQSGIDFEPNANSANGYKNMKVEGCAFKNNVRYGIELTYIIDSSGFSTIKNNYFENNGILVGSKNNIIHHNIFARQDHQHLHTDQTRDGIIYFHANGNGQNNQVYNNYFYDNPMPAGSHLVNFMYNSGGNNHLYDNYGHGNVVDGFVLNNTWGGTPPQIISNNTFLTRKEMGCWSMDRSSVSGTTLTDLSDFGNNGTLVNSPLSVAGKVNEAIDLSPDNKYIEIDSSNSLNIEMNITLSAWINWSGVNAAEPEQVIIGRGDDWWFGINNSGQLGFYSPFSGDTSFTGGLIQADIADSIPVGDWKFVTFTYDGRNARLFINAVEVASKQANGVLGTTNDKLYIGSLNADTGSFNGIIDEVKILNYTLSQQEIEGLKGVNYYVDFTSGDDFSNGTSPATAWETIDKINDEMENFIAGDSILFKRTETWNDERLVIENISGSGLNDIVFGAYGSGAKPVFNSVVTQPHTWSNVSGNIWKANNPPAEIPERMLIDGVEKLRANIPAELDGINFFWRYDNATYDLYIYYSTDPNGVAEIKYAGDFPLIVGNANHIKFENLDLQGGWTSIYINTDAKNITLDSLNIGKYAVSGLVTNTNSNNPAEYPQDILVENCNFDAYFTLNYSMAGTYHGSSDRGCGDGIRLHALKAGEIKNCYFKNWGHASIGFDGGSNIKVSDVKVFENYMTSPDICYGGRIGIDDAVNCEIYNNQIVNTSVQSQLNGQYNHYHHNIFDGTTNTPLVADVVDAGIEMQGYSNQEVTQNTIENNVIVNAEGPGFRISGNNDYNIHDNIIKNNIIYNCGTTISGKSLVVESNDYGLTYNNSLLNNDVFSSSTTQTCDFRDTLYSVAGFNALSERDGYTISNNMAGNPLFVDEPNDDFHLQSSSPCIDAGTESLSTKDYDNNPIPLQEAPDIGLYEYGTFWNGSISHYWNIAGNWSNNQVPDTNSSVTIPSSEYYQYYPQLNSNTQIKNFFLNENAKLIIKENKTLFLGY
;
A
#
# COMPACT_ATOMS: atom_id res chain seq x y z
N MET A 1 -19.39 -34.47 9.60
CA MET A 1 -20.18 -35.54 8.96
C MET A 1 -19.23 -36.63 8.49
N GLN A 2 -19.18 -37.74 9.23
CA GLN A 2 -18.42 -38.95 8.86
C GLN A 2 -19.19 -39.79 7.84
N ASN A 3 -18.44 -40.59 7.08
CA ASN A 3 -18.88 -41.68 6.20
C ASN A 3 -19.56 -41.25 4.90
N PHE A 4 -18.79 -41.12 3.81
CA PHE A 4 -19.06 -41.77 2.51
C PHE A 4 -18.01 -41.35 1.45
N ARG A 5 -17.41 -42.36 0.79
CA ARG A 5 -16.72 -42.33 -0.54
C ARG A 5 -15.18 -42.30 -0.62
N SER A 6 -14.52 -43.17 0.13
CA SER A 6 -13.19 -43.72 -0.21
C SER A 6 -13.26 -44.83 -1.29
N ALA A 7 -14.27 -44.81 -2.17
CA ALA A 7 -14.54 -45.88 -3.14
C ALA A 7 -14.54 -45.40 -4.61
N SER A 8 -14.11 -44.17 -4.90
CA SER A 8 -14.25 -43.58 -6.24
C SER A 8 -12.95 -43.38 -7.03
N LEU A 9 -11.76 -43.55 -6.42
CA LEU A 9 -10.48 -43.43 -7.16
C LEU A 9 -10.00 -44.76 -7.81
N ILE A 10 -10.42 -45.92 -7.29
CA ILE A 10 -10.05 -47.22 -7.87
C ILE A 10 -11.04 -47.65 -8.98
N LEU A 11 -12.20 -47.01 -9.07
CA LEU A 11 -13.22 -47.33 -10.09
C LEU A 11 -13.03 -46.60 -11.43
N LEU A 12 -12.21 -45.54 -11.50
CA LEU A 12 -11.94 -44.82 -12.76
C LEU A 12 -10.84 -45.49 -13.62
N PHE A 13 -9.96 -46.27 -13.00
CA PHE A 13 -8.99 -47.12 -13.74
C PHE A 13 -9.59 -48.44 -14.23
N ILE A 14 -10.76 -48.85 -13.73
CA ILE A 14 -11.38 -50.14 -14.07
C ILE A 14 -12.55 -49.99 -15.07
N SER A 15 -13.11 -48.80 -15.27
CA SER A 15 -14.17 -48.59 -16.28
C SER A 15 -13.67 -48.48 -17.73
N ILE A 16 -12.35 -48.56 -17.98
CA ILE A 16 -11.76 -48.62 -19.33
C ILE A 16 -11.65 -50.08 -19.83
N LEU A 17 -11.97 -51.09 -19.01
CA LEU A 17 -11.70 -52.51 -19.34
C LEU A 17 -12.94 -53.42 -19.45
N THR A 18 -14.15 -52.88 -19.62
CA THR A 18 -15.35 -53.72 -19.82
C THR A 18 -16.02 -53.52 -21.18
N THR A 19 -15.27 -53.69 -22.26
CA THR A 19 -15.61 -54.58 -23.38
C THR A 19 -14.30 -55.19 -23.90
N SER A 20 -14.26 -56.51 -24.01
CA SER A 20 -13.09 -57.30 -24.39
C SER A 20 -12.40 -56.79 -25.68
N PRO A 21 -11.05 -56.86 -25.77
CA PRO A 21 -10.27 -56.19 -26.79
C PRO A 21 -10.39 -56.94 -28.12
N LEU A 22 -10.89 -56.25 -29.15
CA LEU A 22 -10.34 -56.49 -30.47
C LEU A 22 -8.96 -55.81 -30.44
N PHE A 23 -7.91 -56.61 -30.59
CA PHE A 23 -6.50 -56.20 -30.63
C PHE A 23 -6.31 -54.73 -31.09
N SER A 24 -5.99 -53.81 -30.17
CA SER A 24 -5.69 -52.41 -30.51
C SER A 24 -4.41 -52.39 -31.34
N GLN A 25 -4.56 -52.30 -32.65
CA GLN A 25 -3.44 -52.17 -33.57
C GLN A 25 -2.65 -50.90 -33.22
N THR A 26 -1.34 -51.02 -33.03
CA THR A 26 -0.46 -49.86 -32.82
C THR A 26 0.22 -49.50 -34.14
N TYR A 27 0.18 -48.22 -34.46
CA TYR A 27 0.75 -47.59 -35.64
C TYR A 27 1.87 -46.66 -35.19
N LEU A 28 3.09 -47.19 -35.10
CA LEU A 28 4.28 -46.39 -34.79
C LEU A 28 4.66 -45.57 -36.03
N VAL A 29 4.67 -44.24 -35.94
CA VAL A 29 4.95 -43.35 -37.08
C VAL A 29 6.32 -43.60 -37.72
N ASP A 30 7.30 -44.04 -36.92
CA ASP A 30 8.65 -44.39 -37.39
C ASP A 30 8.61 -45.57 -38.39
N ASN A 31 7.65 -46.51 -38.26
CA ASN A 31 7.49 -47.62 -39.21
C ASN A 31 6.92 -47.16 -40.57
N TYR A 32 6.34 -45.97 -40.62
CA TYR A 32 5.85 -45.34 -41.86
C TYR A 32 6.91 -44.43 -42.49
N GLY A 33 8.10 -44.32 -41.89
CA GLY A 33 9.22 -43.54 -42.39
C GLY A 33 9.39 -42.17 -41.75
N ALA A 34 8.68 -41.85 -40.67
CA ALA A 34 8.91 -40.62 -39.91
C ALA A 34 10.25 -40.72 -39.14
N VAL A 35 11.06 -39.68 -39.20
CA VAL A 35 12.41 -39.64 -38.62
C VAL A 35 12.36 -39.00 -37.23
N GLY A 36 11.69 -37.85 -37.09
CA GLY A 36 11.58 -37.11 -35.83
C GLY A 36 12.90 -36.48 -35.36
N ASP A 37 13.72 -35.99 -36.29
CA ASP A 37 15.03 -35.37 -36.04
C ASP A 37 14.98 -33.83 -35.91
N GLY A 38 13.79 -33.23 -35.98
CA GLY A 38 13.59 -31.79 -35.96
C GLY A 38 13.95 -31.08 -37.26
N VAL A 39 14.23 -31.81 -38.35
CA VAL A 39 14.65 -31.23 -39.65
C VAL A 39 13.89 -31.85 -40.83
N THR A 40 13.69 -33.16 -40.81
CA THR A 40 13.05 -33.91 -41.89
C THR A 40 11.54 -33.67 -41.90
N ASP A 41 10.97 -33.37 -43.08
CA ASP A 41 9.51 -33.26 -43.24
C ASP A 41 8.85 -34.65 -43.13
N ASP A 42 8.32 -34.93 -41.95
CA ASP A 42 7.71 -36.19 -41.54
C ASP A 42 6.22 -36.29 -41.93
N ARG A 43 5.65 -35.21 -42.48
CA ARG A 43 4.21 -35.08 -42.76
C ARG A 43 3.64 -36.30 -43.49
N ALA A 44 4.26 -36.69 -44.61
CA ALA A 44 3.70 -37.74 -45.47
C ALA A 44 3.67 -39.10 -44.77
N ALA A 45 4.72 -39.44 -44.02
CA ALA A 45 4.80 -40.66 -43.25
C ALA A 45 3.73 -40.70 -42.16
N ILE A 46 3.58 -39.61 -41.40
CA ILE A 46 2.59 -39.51 -40.33
C ILE A 46 1.16 -39.56 -40.89
N GLN A 47 0.88 -38.89 -42.01
CA GLN A 47 -0.44 -38.90 -42.64
C GLN A 47 -0.84 -40.30 -43.14
N ASN A 48 0.11 -41.09 -43.66
CA ASN A 48 -0.13 -42.47 -44.03
C ASN A 48 -0.51 -43.33 -42.82
N ALA A 49 0.17 -43.15 -41.69
CA ALA A 49 -0.16 -43.84 -40.45
C ALA A 49 -1.56 -43.46 -39.93
N ILE A 50 -1.96 -42.19 -40.07
CA ILE A 50 -3.31 -41.71 -39.73
C ILE A 50 -4.38 -42.39 -40.62
N TRP A 51 -4.13 -42.55 -41.92
CA TRP A 51 -5.07 -43.22 -42.83
C TRP A 51 -5.28 -44.69 -42.48
N ASP A 52 -4.21 -45.40 -42.10
CA ASP A 52 -4.34 -46.80 -41.67
C ASP A 52 -5.07 -46.92 -40.32
N LEU A 53 -4.81 -45.99 -39.39
CA LEU A 53 -5.53 -45.89 -38.11
C LEU A 53 -7.05 -45.71 -38.33
N GLN A 54 -7.45 -44.90 -39.30
CA GLN A 54 -8.86 -44.61 -39.59
C GLN A 54 -9.68 -45.89 -39.89
N GLY A 55 -9.07 -46.86 -40.56
CA GLY A 55 -9.77 -48.06 -41.03
C GLY A 55 -10.02 -49.13 -39.95
N THR A 56 -9.28 -49.09 -38.85
CA THR A 56 -9.16 -50.21 -37.89
C THR A 56 -9.35 -49.81 -36.42
N GLY A 57 -9.19 -48.53 -36.09
CA GLY A 57 -9.06 -48.10 -34.69
C GLY A 57 -7.70 -48.46 -34.07
N GLY A 58 -7.51 -48.09 -32.81
CA GLY A 58 -6.30 -48.43 -32.06
C GLY A 58 -5.44 -47.22 -31.73
N THR A 59 -4.11 -47.36 -31.76
CA THR A 59 -3.17 -46.35 -31.25
C THR A 59 -2.21 -45.87 -32.35
N LEU A 60 -2.21 -44.58 -32.66
CA LEU A 60 -1.12 -43.91 -33.37
C LEU A 60 -0.08 -43.46 -32.33
N GLN A 61 1.16 -43.91 -32.49
CA GLN A 61 2.20 -43.68 -31.50
C GLN A 61 3.39 -42.93 -32.10
N PHE A 62 3.82 -41.86 -31.43
CA PHE A 62 5.04 -41.12 -31.68
C PHE A 62 6.15 -41.60 -30.73
N THR A 63 7.41 -41.51 -31.16
CA THR A 63 8.55 -41.84 -30.30
C THR A 63 8.85 -40.66 -29.37
N SER A 64 8.91 -40.92 -28.05
CA SER A 64 9.14 -39.88 -27.04
C SER A 64 10.44 -39.11 -27.22
N GLY A 65 10.42 -37.81 -26.93
CA GLY A 65 11.60 -36.92 -27.01
C GLY A 65 12.00 -36.52 -28.44
N LYS A 66 11.31 -37.04 -29.47
CA LYS A 66 11.55 -36.65 -30.87
C LYS A 66 10.74 -35.43 -31.29
N THR A 67 11.27 -34.70 -32.27
CA THR A 67 10.60 -33.56 -32.90
C THR A 67 10.31 -33.89 -34.37
N TYR A 68 9.05 -33.97 -34.73
CA TYR A 68 8.58 -34.26 -36.08
C TYR A 68 8.19 -32.97 -36.79
N ILE A 69 8.81 -32.68 -37.93
CA ILE A 69 8.49 -31.49 -38.72
C ILE A 69 7.37 -31.80 -39.71
N ILE A 70 6.39 -30.91 -39.83
CA ILE A 70 5.34 -31.02 -40.84
C ILE A 70 5.33 -29.79 -41.76
N SER A 71 5.47 -30.02 -43.06
CA SER A 71 5.39 -28.95 -44.07
C SER A 71 3.97 -28.39 -44.25
N THR A 72 2.95 -29.20 -43.95
CA THR A 72 1.52 -28.86 -44.02
C THR A 72 0.75 -29.74 -43.03
N GLY A 73 -0.47 -29.34 -42.70
CA GLY A 73 -1.23 -29.96 -41.61
C GLY A 73 -1.62 -31.43 -41.81
N LEU A 74 -1.77 -32.11 -40.67
CA LEU A 74 -2.18 -33.51 -40.55
C LEU A 74 -3.69 -33.60 -40.30
N ASN A 75 -4.36 -34.52 -41.00
CA ASN A 75 -5.81 -34.56 -41.05
C ASN A 75 -6.40 -35.88 -40.57
N PHE A 76 -7.34 -35.77 -39.63
CA PHE A 76 -8.16 -36.84 -39.08
C PHE A 76 -9.61 -36.62 -39.56
N TYR A 77 -9.93 -37.13 -40.75
CA TYR A 77 -11.23 -36.91 -41.39
C TYR A 77 -12.14 -38.12 -41.31
N ASN A 78 -13.38 -37.94 -40.82
CA ASN A 78 -14.43 -38.96 -40.82
C ASN A 78 -14.05 -40.25 -40.07
N PHE A 79 -13.46 -40.12 -38.88
CA PHE A 79 -13.21 -41.26 -38.00
C PHE A 79 -14.53 -41.76 -37.39
N SER A 80 -14.83 -43.05 -37.56
CA SER A 80 -16.11 -43.64 -37.15
C SER A 80 -16.21 -43.79 -35.63
N ASP A 81 -17.44 -43.62 -35.12
CA ASP A 81 -17.88 -43.93 -33.75
C ASP A 81 -17.79 -45.41 -33.36
N THR A 82 -17.58 -46.33 -34.31
CA THR A 82 -17.46 -47.77 -34.05
C THR A 82 -16.09 -48.19 -33.49
N HIS A 83 -15.10 -47.29 -33.50
CA HIS A 83 -13.77 -47.52 -32.96
C HIS A 83 -13.40 -46.45 -31.93
N HIS A 84 -12.33 -46.73 -31.17
CA HIS A 84 -11.64 -45.77 -30.33
C HIS A 84 -10.24 -45.54 -30.88
N TYR A 85 -9.81 -44.28 -30.90
CA TYR A 85 -8.51 -43.90 -31.44
C TYR A 85 -7.72 -43.18 -30.38
N LEU A 86 -6.51 -43.63 -30.10
CA LEU A 86 -5.55 -42.97 -29.21
C LEU A 86 -4.39 -42.47 -30.04
N VAL A 87 -4.03 -41.19 -29.90
CA VAL A 87 -2.84 -40.60 -30.50
C VAL A 87 -1.95 -40.15 -29.35
N THR A 88 -0.79 -40.78 -29.20
CA THR A 88 0.05 -40.59 -28.01
C THR A 88 1.54 -40.78 -28.31
N THR A 89 2.37 -40.59 -27.29
CA THR A 89 3.82 -40.86 -27.32
C THR A 89 4.15 -42.21 -26.68
N SER A 90 5.37 -42.71 -26.86
CA SER A 90 5.79 -44.04 -26.40
C SER A 90 6.17 -44.13 -24.91
N SER A 91 6.33 -42.99 -24.22
CA SER A 91 6.72 -42.93 -22.80
C SER A 91 6.11 -41.72 -22.08
N THR A 92 6.66 -41.31 -20.94
CA THR A 92 6.22 -40.10 -20.21
C THR A 92 6.71 -38.81 -20.85
N GLU A 93 7.78 -38.85 -21.64
CA GLU A 93 8.31 -37.69 -22.35
C GLU A 93 7.51 -37.42 -23.64
N LYS A 94 7.09 -36.16 -23.84
CA LYS A 94 6.28 -35.74 -25.00
C LYS A 94 7.09 -35.84 -26.29
N ALA A 95 6.43 -36.22 -27.38
CA ALA A 95 6.94 -35.95 -28.71
C ALA A 95 6.44 -34.57 -29.16
N VAL A 96 7.25 -33.86 -29.96
CA VAL A 96 6.92 -32.54 -30.50
C VAL A 96 6.51 -32.68 -31.96
N ILE A 97 5.35 -32.17 -32.34
CA ILE A 97 4.93 -32.01 -33.73
C ILE A 97 4.99 -30.52 -34.03
N LYS A 98 5.95 -30.12 -34.86
CA LYS A 98 6.26 -28.72 -35.13
C LYS A 98 6.00 -28.39 -36.60
N ILE A 99 5.29 -27.29 -36.86
CA ILE A 99 5.11 -26.78 -38.22
C ILE A 99 6.46 -26.26 -38.73
N GLN A 100 6.80 -26.57 -39.99
CA GLN A 100 8.08 -26.20 -40.60
C GLN A 100 8.38 -24.70 -40.49
N ASP A 101 9.66 -24.36 -40.30
CA ASP A 101 10.14 -22.98 -40.27
C ASP A 101 9.74 -22.23 -41.54
N GLU A 102 9.33 -20.97 -41.38
CA GLU A 102 8.88 -20.07 -42.46
C GLU A 102 7.68 -20.60 -43.29
N ALA A 103 6.97 -21.62 -42.81
CA ALA A 103 5.79 -22.13 -43.51
C ALA A 103 4.70 -21.06 -43.65
N PRO A 104 4.01 -20.97 -44.81
CA PRO A 104 3.00 -19.94 -45.07
C PRO A 104 1.90 -19.83 -44.00
N LEU A 105 1.38 -18.61 -43.81
CA LEU A 105 0.21 -18.33 -42.97
C LEU A 105 -1.09 -18.46 -43.80
N ASN A 106 -1.57 -19.69 -44.01
CA ASN A 106 -2.82 -19.98 -44.72
C ASN A 106 -3.47 -21.31 -44.28
N TRP A 107 -4.68 -21.58 -44.78
CA TRP A 107 -5.54 -22.77 -44.61
C TRP A 107 -4.93 -24.14 -44.97
N ASN A 108 -3.62 -24.31 -44.98
CA ASN A 108 -2.98 -25.63 -45.11
C ASN A 108 -1.96 -25.90 -44.00
N HIS A 109 -1.76 -24.97 -43.07
CA HIS A 109 -0.67 -24.99 -42.10
C HIS A 109 -1.20 -24.91 -40.66
N TRP A 110 -2.10 -25.83 -40.33
CA TRP A 110 -2.44 -26.23 -38.97
C TRP A 110 -1.52 -27.35 -38.49
N GLY A 111 -1.48 -27.62 -37.19
CA GLY A 111 -0.84 -28.81 -36.65
C GLY A 111 -1.67 -30.05 -36.97
N PHE A 112 -2.72 -30.26 -36.17
CA PHE A 112 -3.70 -31.33 -36.36
C PHE A 112 -5.07 -30.74 -36.69
N ARG A 113 -5.80 -31.38 -37.62
CA ARG A 113 -7.20 -31.09 -37.91
C ARG A 113 -8.08 -32.32 -37.73
N LEU A 114 -9.08 -32.23 -36.87
CA LEU A 114 -10.08 -33.26 -36.64
C LEU A 114 -11.38 -32.80 -37.28
N SER A 115 -11.83 -33.48 -38.34
CA SER A 115 -13.11 -33.16 -38.99
C SER A 115 -14.08 -34.32 -39.03
N ASN A 116 -15.27 -34.12 -38.46
CA ASN A 116 -16.34 -35.14 -38.35
C ASN A 116 -15.83 -36.48 -37.80
N SER A 117 -14.98 -36.42 -36.77
CA SER A 117 -14.22 -37.56 -36.26
C SER A 117 -14.59 -37.87 -34.81
N LYS A 118 -15.08 -39.09 -34.55
CA LYS A 118 -15.61 -39.49 -33.24
C LYS A 118 -14.60 -40.30 -32.43
N ASN A 119 -14.71 -40.26 -31.09
CA ASN A 119 -13.96 -41.11 -30.14
C ASN A 119 -12.43 -41.04 -30.27
N ILE A 120 -11.87 -39.86 -30.55
CA ILE A 120 -10.42 -39.63 -30.62
C ILE A 120 -9.90 -39.11 -29.28
N THR A 121 -8.83 -39.72 -28.76
CA THR A 121 -8.04 -39.21 -27.63
C THR A 121 -6.67 -38.76 -28.12
N LEU A 122 -6.31 -37.50 -27.89
CA LEU A 122 -4.94 -37.00 -28.06
C LEU A 122 -4.31 -36.89 -26.67
N ASP A 123 -3.17 -37.55 -26.47
CA ASP A 123 -2.52 -37.63 -25.16
C ASP A 123 -1.00 -37.44 -25.23
N ASN A 124 -0.44 -36.68 -24.28
CA ASN A 124 1.01 -36.56 -24.05
C ASN A 124 1.85 -36.15 -25.28
N LEU A 125 1.43 -35.09 -25.97
CA LEU A 125 2.11 -34.50 -27.13
C LEU A 125 2.31 -32.99 -26.96
N THR A 126 3.36 -32.47 -27.59
CA THR A 126 3.50 -31.03 -27.85
C THR A 126 3.17 -30.75 -29.31
N LEU A 127 2.24 -29.82 -29.55
CA LEU A 127 1.96 -29.31 -30.89
C LEU A 127 2.45 -27.85 -30.95
N ASP A 128 3.39 -27.57 -31.83
CA ASP A 128 4.07 -26.27 -31.94
C ASP A 128 3.72 -25.59 -33.28
N GLY A 129 3.04 -24.45 -33.20
CA GLY A 129 2.64 -23.64 -34.34
C GLY A 129 3.79 -22.88 -34.99
N ASN A 130 4.95 -22.83 -34.33
CA ASN A 130 6.18 -22.21 -34.80
C ASN A 130 6.06 -20.72 -35.14
N ARG A 131 5.28 -19.96 -34.36
CA ARG A 131 5.11 -18.51 -34.52
C ARG A 131 6.42 -17.72 -34.51
N ASP A 132 7.44 -18.20 -33.79
CA ASP A 132 8.76 -17.54 -33.72
C ASP A 132 9.39 -17.33 -35.11
N THR A 133 9.15 -18.24 -36.05
CA THR A 133 9.56 -18.11 -37.46
C THR A 133 8.40 -17.81 -38.41
N ARG A 134 7.16 -17.90 -37.94
CA ARG A 134 5.92 -17.66 -38.68
C ARG A 134 5.16 -16.47 -38.08
N ASN A 135 5.80 -15.30 -38.02
CA ASN A 135 5.34 -14.11 -37.29
C ASN A 135 4.16 -13.38 -38.00
N PRO A 136 2.92 -13.49 -37.52
CA PRO A 136 1.78 -12.78 -38.09
C PRO A 136 1.77 -11.30 -37.68
N THR A 137 1.29 -10.42 -38.56
CA THR A 137 1.10 -8.99 -38.24
C THR A 137 -0.38 -8.59 -38.13
N VAL A 138 -1.29 -9.49 -38.50
CA VAL A 138 -2.75 -9.37 -38.49
C VAL A 138 -3.35 -10.77 -38.35
N GLU A 139 -4.65 -10.88 -38.10
CA GLU A 139 -5.35 -12.17 -38.10
C GLU A 139 -5.14 -12.97 -39.41
N THR A 140 -4.77 -14.25 -39.29
CA THR A 140 -4.52 -15.14 -40.43
C THR A 140 -5.32 -16.43 -40.34
N SER A 141 -6.50 -16.50 -40.98
CA SER A 141 -7.38 -17.67 -40.89
C SER A 141 -6.71 -19.00 -41.28
N GLY A 142 -7.00 -20.06 -40.51
CA GLY A 142 -6.63 -21.44 -40.83
C GLY A 142 -5.18 -21.82 -40.49
N THR A 143 -4.58 -21.15 -39.50
CA THR A 143 -3.19 -21.37 -39.04
C THR A 143 -3.11 -21.88 -37.60
N ASP A 144 -4.23 -22.39 -37.07
CA ASP A 144 -4.38 -22.87 -35.70
C ASP A 144 -3.58 -24.16 -35.44
N VAL A 145 -3.09 -24.35 -34.22
CA VAL A 145 -2.29 -25.54 -33.89
C VAL A 145 -3.15 -26.80 -33.86
N LEU A 146 -4.31 -26.74 -33.23
CA LEU A 146 -5.30 -27.81 -33.21
C LEU A 146 -6.66 -27.27 -33.68
N PHE A 147 -7.14 -27.77 -34.82
CA PHE A 147 -8.40 -27.35 -35.43
C PHE A 147 -9.42 -28.48 -35.37
N ILE A 148 -10.55 -28.26 -34.70
CA ILE A 148 -11.62 -29.25 -34.56
C ILE A 148 -12.87 -28.70 -35.26
N ASP A 149 -13.29 -29.35 -36.34
CA ASP A 149 -14.45 -28.93 -37.11
C ASP A 149 -15.50 -30.02 -37.38
N GLY A 150 -16.77 -29.65 -37.31
CA GLY A 150 -17.87 -30.58 -37.50
C GLY A 150 -18.09 -31.49 -36.30
N ALA A 151 -18.80 -32.61 -36.50
CA ALA A 151 -19.33 -33.39 -35.40
C ALA A 151 -18.25 -34.34 -34.81
N CYS A 152 -17.38 -33.84 -33.94
CA CYS A 152 -16.26 -34.60 -33.35
C CYS A 152 -16.53 -35.16 -31.94
N ASP A 153 -17.70 -35.76 -31.70
CA ASP A 153 -18.11 -36.20 -30.35
C ASP A 153 -17.18 -37.24 -29.73
N GLY A 154 -17.06 -37.18 -28.40
CA GLY A 154 -16.20 -38.08 -27.63
C GLY A 154 -14.71 -37.78 -27.77
N THR A 155 -14.35 -36.56 -28.22
CA THR A 155 -12.96 -36.11 -28.29
C THR A 155 -12.40 -35.83 -26.90
N ARG A 156 -11.21 -36.38 -26.63
CA ARG A 156 -10.49 -36.19 -25.36
C ARG A 156 -9.09 -35.66 -25.60
N LEU A 157 -8.72 -34.59 -24.91
CA LEU A 157 -7.38 -34.02 -24.92
C LEU A 157 -6.78 -34.16 -23.53
N THR A 158 -5.64 -34.83 -23.40
CA THR A 158 -5.02 -35.05 -22.09
C THR A 158 -3.51 -34.78 -22.14
N ASN A 159 -2.99 -34.09 -21.13
CA ASN A 159 -1.55 -33.84 -20.99
C ASN A 159 -0.90 -33.22 -22.25
N LEU A 160 -1.63 -32.38 -23.00
CA LEU A 160 -1.10 -31.76 -24.21
C LEU A 160 -0.39 -30.45 -23.90
N HIS A 161 0.56 -30.08 -24.75
CA HIS A 161 1.15 -28.75 -24.77
C HIS A 161 0.96 -28.13 -26.15
N LEU A 162 0.08 -27.14 -26.30
CA LEU A 162 -0.11 -26.40 -27.56
C LEU A 162 0.56 -25.04 -27.43
N ILE A 163 1.47 -24.72 -28.34
CA ILE A 163 2.35 -23.56 -28.16
C ILE A 163 2.60 -22.82 -29.48
N ASN A 164 2.85 -21.51 -29.37
CA ASN A 164 3.34 -20.65 -30.46
C ASN A 164 2.44 -20.67 -31.71
N SER A 165 1.12 -20.52 -31.54
CA SER A 165 0.19 -20.43 -32.67
C SER A 165 0.22 -19.05 -33.33
N PRO A 166 0.32 -18.95 -34.68
CA PRO A 166 0.06 -17.71 -35.41
C PRO A 166 -1.41 -17.25 -35.38
N MET A 167 -2.34 -18.07 -34.88
CA MET A 167 -3.73 -17.71 -34.55
C MET A 167 -4.08 -18.29 -33.16
N ASP A 168 -4.98 -19.26 -33.12
CA ASP A 168 -5.43 -19.89 -31.88
C ASP A 168 -4.67 -21.19 -31.64
N ASN A 169 -4.32 -21.49 -30.39
CA ASN A 169 -3.72 -22.80 -30.10
C ASN A 169 -4.76 -23.92 -30.31
N LEU A 170 -6.02 -23.68 -29.96
CA LEU A 170 -7.14 -24.61 -30.18
C LEU A 170 -8.37 -23.88 -30.72
N TYR A 171 -8.85 -24.27 -31.90
CA TYR A 171 -10.06 -23.72 -32.50
C TYR A 171 -11.13 -24.80 -32.69
N ILE A 172 -12.34 -24.59 -32.15
CA ILE A 172 -13.45 -25.57 -32.19
C ILE A 172 -14.70 -24.95 -32.83
N VAL A 173 -15.21 -25.57 -33.90
CA VAL A 173 -16.39 -25.08 -34.65
C VAL A 173 -17.26 -26.20 -35.22
N VAL A 174 -18.58 -26.02 -35.27
CA VAL A 174 -19.49 -26.85 -36.07
C VAL A 174 -20.08 -26.02 -37.21
N HIS A 175 -19.74 -26.36 -38.46
CA HIS A 175 -20.24 -25.65 -39.64
C HIS A 175 -21.74 -25.94 -39.91
N GLU A 176 -22.48 -24.90 -40.31
CA GLU A 176 -23.95 -24.87 -40.49
C GLU A 176 -24.50 -25.92 -41.50
N ASN A 177 -23.65 -26.46 -42.37
CA ASN A 177 -24.04 -27.40 -43.44
C ASN A 177 -23.85 -28.89 -43.09
N SER A 178 -23.53 -29.23 -41.84
CA SER A 178 -23.20 -30.62 -41.44
C SER A 178 -24.41 -31.51 -41.12
N GLY A 179 -25.63 -30.96 -41.06
CA GLY A 179 -26.83 -31.68 -40.60
C GLY A 179 -26.82 -32.04 -39.10
N GLN A 180 -25.77 -31.67 -38.38
CA GLN A 180 -25.59 -31.79 -36.94
C GLN A 180 -25.66 -30.39 -36.33
N THR A 181 -26.29 -30.27 -35.16
CA THR A 181 -26.52 -28.95 -34.52
C THR A 181 -25.40 -28.54 -33.56
N GLN A 182 -24.54 -29.44 -33.08
CA GLN A 182 -23.44 -29.14 -32.13
C GLN A 182 -22.53 -30.35 -31.90
N MET A 183 -21.32 -30.12 -31.38
CA MET A 183 -20.40 -31.15 -30.88
C MET A 183 -20.74 -31.47 -29.42
N THR A 184 -20.72 -32.74 -29.02
CA THR A 184 -20.98 -33.14 -27.62
C THR A 184 -19.83 -33.96 -27.01
N ASP A 185 -19.76 -33.99 -25.68
CA ASP A 185 -18.84 -34.86 -24.92
C ASP A 185 -17.34 -34.61 -25.22
N PHE A 186 -16.93 -33.35 -25.25
CA PHE A 186 -15.52 -32.96 -25.27
C PHE A 186 -14.94 -32.88 -23.86
N GLU A 187 -13.78 -33.48 -23.65
CA GLU A 187 -13.05 -33.38 -22.38
C GLU A 187 -11.59 -33.00 -22.59
N MET A 188 -11.08 -32.11 -21.75
CA MET A 188 -9.72 -31.62 -21.77
C MET A 188 -9.16 -31.61 -20.34
N HIS A 189 -8.04 -32.30 -20.11
CA HIS A 189 -7.45 -32.48 -18.78
C HIS A 189 -5.94 -32.24 -18.79
N ASN A 190 -5.46 -31.44 -17.83
CA ASN A 190 -4.02 -31.21 -17.60
C ASN A 190 -3.24 -30.75 -18.84
N CYS A 191 -3.87 -29.97 -19.70
CA CYS A 191 -3.25 -29.42 -20.91
C CYS A 191 -2.73 -28.01 -20.65
N LYS A 192 -1.63 -27.63 -21.31
CA LYS A 192 -1.05 -26.29 -21.30
C LYS A 192 -1.16 -25.67 -22.68
N LEU A 193 -1.74 -24.47 -22.77
CA LEU A 193 -1.84 -23.69 -24.00
C LEU A 193 -1.14 -22.35 -23.75
N GLU A 194 -0.14 -22.02 -24.57
CA GLU A 194 0.59 -20.77 -24.38
C GLU A 194 0.99 -20.07 -25.67
N ASN A 195 1.14 -18.75 -25.60
CA ASN A 195 1.66 -17.90 -26.67
C ASN A 195 0.83 -17.94 -27.98
N GLY A 196 -0.50 -18.00 -27.87
CA GLY A 196 -1.41 -17.77 -29.00
C GLY A 196 -1.37 -16.32 -29.47
N PHE A 197 -1.45 -16.08 -30.79
CA PHE A 197 -1.46 -14.72 -31.35
C PHE A 197 -2.82 -14.04 -31.17
N ARG A 198 -3.91 -14.79 -31.38
CA ARG A 198 -5.28 -14.32 -31.16
C ARG A 198 -5.81 -14.84 -29.82
N ASN A 199 -6.07 -16.13 -29.68
CA ASN A 199 -6.49 -16.72 -28.40
C ASN A 199 -5.64 -17.95 -28.07
N ASN A 200 -5.64 -18.39 -26.81
CA ASN A 200 -5.17 -19.75 -26.52
C ASN A 200 -6.23 -20.77 -26.97
N MET A 201 -7.51 -20.53 -26.72
CA MET A 201 -8.58 -21.41 -27.18
C MET A 201 -9.79 -20.62 -27.65
N SER A 202 -10.38 -21.01 -28.77
CA SER A 202 -11.64 -20.46 -29.29
C SER A 202 -12.68 -21.55 -29.45
N VAL A 203 -13.88 -21.32 -28.91
CA VAL A 203 -15.02 -22.25 -28.97
C VAL A 203 -16.23 -21.55 -29.56
N ILE A 204 -16.53 -21.89 -30.81
CA ILE A 204 -17.66 -21.32 -31.55
C ILE A 204 -18.98 -22.03 -31.19
N SER A 205 -18.95 -23.35 -30.98
CA SER A 205 -20.15 -24.16 -30.71
C SER A 205 -19.82 -25.50 -30.04
N GLY A 206 -20.65 -25.94 -29.08
CA GLY A 206 -20.49 -27.24 -28.41
C GLY A 206 -21.32 -27.41 -27.13
N GLU A 207 -21.63 -28.63 -26.73
CA GLU A 207 -22.39 -28.93 -25.51
C GLU A 207 -21.64 -29.90 -24.58
N ASN A 208 -21.75 -29.67 -23.27
CA ASN A 208 -21.18 -30.52 -22.20
C ASN A 208 -19.65 -30.63 -22.21
N PHE A 209 -18.95 -29.53 -22.50
CA PHE A 209 -17.49 -29.53 -22.49
C PHE A 209 -16.95 -29.47 -21.06
N LYS A 210 -15.90 -30.24 -20.78
CA LYS A 210 -15.17 -30.19 -19.51
C LYS A 210 -13.71 -29.84 -19.76
N ILE A 211 -13.25 -28.74 -19.16
CA ILE A 211 -11.88 -28.26 -19.20
C ILE A 211 -11.39 -28.25 -17.75
N ILE A 212 -10.46 -29.15 -17.41
CA ILE A 212 -10.08 -29.43 -16.03
C ILE A 212 -8.56 -29.38 -15.86
N GLY A 213 -8.09 -28.64 -14.86
CA GLY A 213 -6.66 -28.63 -14.49
C GLY A 213 -5.72 -28.09 -15.56
N CYS A 214 -6.21 -27.27 -16.50
CA CYS A 214 -5.44 -26.78 -17.64
C CYS A 214 -4.79 -25.41 -17.36
N GLU A 215 -3.87 -24.98 -18.22
CA GLU A 215 -3.20 -23.67 -18.15
C GLU A 215 -3.32 -22.93 -19.48
N PHE A 216 -3.65 -21.65 -19.42
CA PHE A 216 -3.84 -20.77 -20.59
C PHE A 216 -3.07 -19.46 -20.37
N ASN A 217 -1.92 -19.32 -21.02
CA ASN A 217 -0.97 -18.26 -20.68
C ASN A 217 -0.56 -17.42 -21.90
N ASN A 218 -0.27 -16.13 -21.68
CA ASN A 218 0.43 -15.27 -22.62
C ASN A 218 -0.21 -15.14 -24.02
N ALA A 219 -1.54 -15.14 -24.14
CA ALA A 219 -2.20 -14.78 -25.40
C ALA A 219 -1.90 -13.30 -25.72
N ASN A 220 -1.19 -13.04 -26.83
CA ASN A 220 -0.70 -11.72 -27.19
C ASN A 220 -0.46 -11.58 -28.70
N GLY A 221 -1.07 -10.56 -29.31
CA GLY A 221 -0.91 -10.24 -30.72
C GLY A 221 -2.05 -9.43 -31.32
N THR A 222 -3.24 -10.01 -31.41
CA THR A 222 -4.45 -9.40 -31.99
C THR A 222 -5.69 -9.78 -31.19
N ASP A 223 -6.65 -8.86 -31.09
CA ASP A 223 -7.91 -9.09 -30.37
C ASP A 223 -8.59 -10.40 -30.80
N PRO A 224 -9.17 -11.18 -29.86
CA PRO A 224 -9.42 -10.80 -28.46
C PRO A 224 -8.26 -10.97 -27.48
N GLN A 225 -7.20 -11.73 -27.76
CA GLN A 225 -6.08 -11.94 -26.82
C GLN A 225 -6.48 -12.65 -25.51
N SER A 226 -7.41 -13.60 -25.62
CA SER A 226 -8.02 -14.29 -24.47
C SER A 226 -7.44 -15.68 -24.24
N GLY A 227 -7.44 -16.12 -22.97
CA GLY A 227 -7.09 -17.50 -22.60
C GLY A 227 -8.08 -18.49 -23.21
N ILE A 228 -9.37 -18.31 -22.96
CA ILE A 228 -10.45 -19.00 -23.67
C ILE A 228 -11.46 -17.97 -24.15
N ASP A 229 -11.84 -18.04 -25.42
CA ASP A 229 -12.87 -17.23 -26.03
C ASP A 229 -14.05 -18.10 -26.48
N PHE A 230 -15.18 -17.95 -25.80
CA PHE A 230 -16.45 -18.58 -26.16
C PHE A 230 -17.27 -17.59 -27.01
N GLU A 231 -17.02 -17.59 -28.32
CA GLU A 231 -17.56 -16.65 -29.30
C GLU A 231 -18.38 -17.37 -30.40
N PRO A 232 -19.69 -17.58 -30.20
CA PRO A 232 -20.53 -18.12 -31.27
C PRO A 232 -20.72 -17.09 -32.39
N ASN A 233 -20.72 -17.57 -33.64
CA ASN A 233 -20.99 -16.72 -34.80
C ASN A 233 -22.38 -16.06 -34.69
N ALA A 234 -22.47 -14.74 -34.97
CA ALA A 234 -23.63 -13.88 -34.69
C ALA A 234 -25.00 -14.30 -35.27
N ASN A 235 -25.06 -15.35 -36.09
CA ASN A 235 -26.28 -15.87 -36.72
C ASN A 235 -26.48 -17.39 -36.57
N SER A 236 -25.64 -18.10 -35.81
CA SER A 236 -25.80 -19.55 -35.66
C SER A 236 -26.90 -19.88 -34.63
N ALA A 237 -27.75 -20.86 -34.95
CA ALA A 237 -28.66 -21.47 -33.96
C ALA A 237 -27.91 -22.43 -33.00
N ASN A 238 -26.57 -22.52 -33.15
CA ASN A 238 -25.68 -23.55 -32.63
C ASN A 238 -24.52 -22.89 -31.86
N GLY A 239 -24.62 -22.76 -30.54
CA GLY A 239 -23.59 -22.16 -29.69
C GLY A 239 -23.13 -23.10 -28.60
N TYR A 240 -22.72 -22.55 -27.45
CA TYR A 240 -22.22 -23.36 -26.36
C TYR A 240 -23.23 -23.54 -25.22
N LYS A 241 -23.29 -24.75 -24.63
CA LYS A 241 -24.21 -25.10 -23.53
C LYS A 241 -23.54 -26.01 -22.48
N ASN A 242 -23.76 -25.76 -21.20
CA ASN A 242 -23.24 -26.58 -20.08
C ASN A 242 -21.70 -26.73 -20.09
N MET A 243 -20.98 -25.61 -20.25
CA MET A 243 -19.53 -25.62 -20.19
C MET A 243 -19.06 -25.73 -18.74
N LYS A 244 -17.99 -26.50 -18.48
CA LYS A 244 -17.37 -26.62 -17.16
C LYS A 244 -15.87 -26.34 -17.24
N VAL A 245 -15.43 -25.27 -16.59
CA VAL A 245 -14.01 -24.90 -16.44
C VAL A 245 -13.64 -24.98 -14.96
N GLU A 246 -12.80 -25.94 -14.60
CA GLU A 246 -12.47 -26.24 -13.20
C GLU A 246 -10.97 -26.46 -12.95
N GLY A 247 -10.40 -25.81 -11.94
CA GLY A 247 -9.01 -26.05 -11.53
C GLY A 247 -7.97 -25.51 -12.51
N CYS A 248 -8.35 -24.64 -13.45
CA CYS A 248 -7.47 -24.11 -14.48
C CYS A 248 -6.71 -22.85 -14.00
N ALA A 249 -5.61 -22.51 -14.67
CA ALA A 249 -4.89 -21.26 -14.47
C ALA A 249 -4.88 -20.40 -15.74
N PHE A 250 -5.04 -19.10 -15.58
CA PHE A 250 -5.06 -18.10 -16.63
C PHE A 250 -4.08 -16.98 -16.28
N LYS A 251 -2.97 -16.87 -17.01
CA LYS A 251 -1.88 -15.96 -16.64
C LYS A 251 -1.47 -15.06 -17.79
N ASN A 252 -1.38 -13.75 -17.53
CA ASN A 252 -0.82 -12.74 -18.43
C ASN A 252 -1.38 -12.81 -19.88
N ASN A 253 -2.64 -13.20 -20.05
CA ASN A 253 -3.33 -13.01 -21.33
C ASN A 253 -3.66 -11.53 -21.46
N VAL A 254 -3.39 -10.91 -22.60
CA VAL A 254 -3.47 -9.43 -22.74
C VAL A 254 -4.88 -8.88 -22.51
N ARG A 255 -5.92 -9.70 -22.57
CA ARG A 255 -7.30 -9.24 -22.33
C ARG A 255 -8.01 -10.00 -21.20
N TYR A 256 -8.59 -11.16 -21.48
CA TYR A 256 -9.31 -11.95 -20.48
C TYR A 256 -8.71 -13.34 -20.33
N GLY A 257 -8.78 -13.91 -19.13
CA GLY A 257 -8.56 -15.33 -18.94
C GLY A 257 -9.67 -16.12 -19.62
N ILE A 258 -10.93 -15.68 -19.43
CA ILE A 258 -12.10 -16.29 -20.07
C ILE A 258 -13.03 -15.20 -20.61
N GLU A 259 -13.42 -15.33 -21.88
CA GLU A 259 -14.36 -14.47 -22.57
C GLU A 259 -15.64 -15.25 -22.93
N LEU A 260 -16.82 -14.71 -22.57
CA LEU A 260 -18.13 -15.32 -22.83
C LEU A 260 -19.01 -14.40 -23.70
N THR A 261 -18.77 -14.33 -25.00
CA THR A 261 -19.08 -13.13 -25.82
C THR A 261 -20.54 -12.99 -26.31
N TYR A 262 -21.34 -14.07 -26.50
CA TYR A 262 -22.70 -13.96 -27.11
C TYR A 262 -23.74 -15.05 -26.69
N ILE A 263 -25.03 -14.83 -27.01
CA ILE A 263 -26.20 -15.72 -26.71
C ILE A 263 -26.25 -16.91 -27.66
N ILE A 264 -26.35 -18.16 -27.16
CA ILE A 264 -27.15 -19.22 -27.81
C ILE A 264 -27.84 -20.11 -26.76
N ASP A 265 -29.18 -20.05 -26.72
CA ASP A 265 -30.13 -20.99 -26.11
C ASP A 265 -29.65 -21.89 -24.94
N SER A 266 -29.50 -21.33 -23.74
CA SER A 266 -29.00 -22.07 -22.56
C SER A 266 -30.12 -22.73 -21.76
N SER A 267 -30.55 -23.92 -22.19
CA SER A 267 -31.16 -24.88 -21.26
C SER A 267 -30.07 -25.48 -20.36
N GLY A 268 -29.65 -24.77 -19.30
CA GLY A 268 -28.66 -25.23 -18.31
C GLY A 268 -27.64 -24.17 -17.91
N PHE A 269 -26.84 -24.43 -16.87
CA PHE A 269 -25.82 -23.51 -16.34
C PHE A 269 -24.40 -23.92 -16.74
N SER A 270 -23.61 -22.99 -17.28
CA SER A 270 -22.15 -23.15 -17.40
C SER A 270 -21.47 -22.80 -16.08
N THR A 271 -20.43 -23.54 -15.68
CA THR A 271 -19.76 -23.38 -14.38
C THR A 271 -18.27 -23.08 -14.55
N ILE A 272 -17.81 -22.00 -13.95
CA ILE A 272 -16.41 -21.59 -13.84
C ILE A 272 -16.03 -21.60 -12.36
N LYS A 273 -15.22 -22.56 -11.92
CA LYS A 273 -14.89 -22.70 -10.50
C LYS A 273 -13.49 -23.18 -10.18
N ASN A 274 -12.98 -22.83 -9.00
CA ASN A 274 -11.66 -23.27 -8.53
C ASN A 274 -10.52 -22.91 -9.50
N ASN A 275 -10.68 -21.85 -10.30
CA ASN A 275 -9.65 -21.42 -11.25
C ASN A 275 -8.80 -20.28 -10.66
N TYR A 276 -7.59 -20.12 -11.16
CA TYR A 276 -6.65 -19.06 -10.77
C TYR A 276 -6.43 -18.10 -11.93
N PHE A 277 -6.54 -16.79 -11.67
CA PHE A 277 -6.39 -15.70 -12.63
C PHE A 277 -5.31 -14.73 -12.15
N GLU A 278 -4.32 -14.45 -12.99
CA GLU A 278 -3.21 -13.52 -12.72
C GLU A 278 -3.00 -12.59 -13.92
N ASN A 279 -3.06 -11.27 -13.72
CA ASN A 279 -3.05 -10.25 -14.78
C ASN A 279 -4.06 -10.52 -15.92
N ASN A 280 -5.28 -10.93 -15.59
CA ASN A 280 -6.43 -11.03 -16.50
C ASN A 280 -7.72 -11.37 -15.72
N GLY A 281 -8.87 -11.12 -16.34
CA GLY A 281 -10.19 -11.30 -15.74
C GLY A 281 -11.14 -12.24 -16.49
N ILE A 282 -12.44 -12.13 -16.21
CA ILE A 282 -13.53 -12.83 -16.91
C ILE A 282 -14.48 -11.79 -17.52
N LEU A 283 -14.74 -11.90 -18.82
CA LEU A 283 -15.85 -11.21 -19.48
C LEU A 283 -17.08 -12.11 -19.52
N VAL A 284 -18.22 -11.57 -19.08
CA VAL A 284 -19.52 -12.25 -19.09
C VAL A 284 -20.52 -11.50 -19.99
N GLY A 285 -20.67 -11.97 -21.22
CA GLY A 285 -21.69 -11.54 -22.18
C GLY A 285 -22.87 -12.51 -22.37
N SER A 286 -22.81 -13.73 -21.80
CA SER A 286 -23.84 -14.77 -21.95
C SER A 286 -24.77 -14.95 -20.72
N LYS A 287 -25.82 -15.80 -20.85
CA LYS A 287 -26.83 -16.12 -19.82
C LYS A 287 -26.53 -17.43 -19.10
N ASN A 288 -27.01 -17.58 -17.86
CA ASN A 288 -26.95 -18.81 -17.06
C ASN A 288 -25.52 -19.31 -16.76
N ASN A 289 -24.66 -18.45 -16.22
CA ASN A 289 -23.31 -18.83 -15.77
C ASN A 289 -23.23 -18.86 -14.23
N ILE A 290 -22.43 -19.77 -13.67
CA ILE A 290 -22.09 -19.86 -12.24
C ILE A 290 -20.58 -19.70 -12.11
N ILE A 291 -20.14 -18.62 -11.47
CA ILE A 291 -18.73 -18.27 -11.28
C ILE A 291 -18.43 -18.27 -9.78
N HIS A 292 -17.70 -19.28 -9.28
CA HIS A 292 -17.49 -19.43 -7.84
C HIS A 292 -16.19 -20.11 -7.42
N HIS A 293 -15.65 -19.77 -6.25
CA HIS A 293 -14.37 -20.31 -5.73
C HIS A 293 -13.16 -20.08 -6.66
N ASN A 294 -13.22 -19.09 -7.53
CA ASN A 294 -12.05 -18.69 -8.31
C ASN A 294 -11.17 -17.73 -7.50
N ILE A 295 -9.87 -17.74 -7.77
CA ILE A 295 -8.86 -16.88 -7.18
C ILE A 295 -8.43 -15.87 -8.25
N PHE A 296 -8.55 -14.59 -7.95
CA PHE A 296 -8.06 -13.48 -8.78
C PHE A 296 -6.95 -12.78 -8.02
N ALA A 297 -5.71 -12.98 -8.46
CA ALA A 297 -4.52 -12.47 -7.80
C ALA A 297 -3.73 -11.53 -8.70
N ARG A 298 -2.99 -10.56 -8.15
CA ARG A 298 -1.91 -9.81 -8.82
C ARG A 298 -2.37 -9.24 -10.17
N GLN A 299 -3.31 -8.32 -10.15
CA GLN A 299 -3.84 -7.72 -11.37
C GLN A 299 -3.17 -6.36 -11.61
N ASP A 300 -2.25 -6.29 -12.57
CA ASP A 300 -1.73 -5.04 -13.11
C ASP A 300 -2.73 -4.45 -14.11
N HIS A 301 -3.27 -3.28 -13.78
CA HIS A 301 -4.32 -2.61 -14.53
C HIS A 301 -3.91 -2.21 -15.96
N GLN A 302 -2.60 -2.18 -16.28
CA GLN A 302 -2.15 -1.90 -17.65
C GLN A 302 -2.58 -2.97 -18.67
N HIS A 303 -2.84 -4.19 -18.21
CA HIS A 303 -3.26 -5.30 -19.08
C HIS A 303 -4.77 -5.54 -19.08
N LEU A 304 -5.55 -4.73 -18.36
CA LEU A 304 -7.01 -4.82 -18.33
C LEU A 304 -7.69 -3.83 -19.31
N HIS A 305 -6.97 -2.96 -20.03
CA HIS A 305 -7.58 -1.89 -20.85
C HIS A 305 -6.94 -1.52 -22.19
N THR A 306 -7.81 -1.29 -23.18
CA THR A 306 -7.63 -0.32 -24.27
C THR A 306 -8.78 0.69 -24.39
N ASP A 307 -9.81 0.64 -23.54
CA ASP A 307 -10.99 1.52 -23.64
C ASP A 307 -11.51 1.89 -22.22
N GLN A 308 -11.49 3.19 -21.89
CA GLN A 308 -11.66 3.76 -20.53
C GLN A 308 -13.08 3.68 -19.93
N THR A 309 -13.90 2.70 -20.31
CA THR A 309 -15.32 2.61 -19.90
C THR A 309 -15.77 1.22 -19.43
N ARG A 310 -14.85 0.24 -19.31
CA ARG A 310 -15.19 -1.20 -19.15
C ARG A 310 -14.40 -1.88 -18.02
N ASP A 311 -14.33 -1.23 -16.86
CA ASP A 311 -13.33 -1.54 -15.82
C ASP A 311 -13.80 -2.63 -14.87
N GLY A 312 -13.33 -3.89 -15.00
CA GLY A 312 -13.40 -4.85 -13.89
C GLY A 312 -12.82 -6.25 -14.12
N ILE A 313 -12.36 -6.89 -13.03
CA ILE A 313 -11.79 -8.26 -13.02
C ILE A 313 -12.85 -9.28 -13.45
N ILE A 314 -14.10 -9.10 -13.02
CA ILE A 314 -15.26 -9.76 -13.61
C ILE A 314 -16.14 -8.68 -14.23
N TYR A 315 -16.22 -8.67 -15.54
CA TYR A 315 -16.89 -7.62 -16.30
C TYR A 315 -18.14 -8.14 -17.01
N PHE A 316 -19.29 -7.48 -16.78
CA PHE A 316 -20.56 -7.80 -17.43
C PHE A 316 -20.89 -6.78 -18.52
N HIS A 317 -21.00 -7.24 -19.77
CA HIS A 317 -21.15 -6.36 -20.94
C HIS A 317 -22.62 -5.99 -21.26
N ALA A 318 -22.85 -4.71 -21.62
CA ALA A 318 -24.13 -4.01 -21.73
C ALA A 318 -25.08 -4.35 -22.90
N ASN A 319 -24.74 -5.29 -23.79
CA ASN A 319 -25.57 -5.60 -24.96
C ASN A 319 -26.81 -6.47 -24.64
N GLY A 320 -27.53 -6.09 -23.58
CA GLY A 320 -28.96 -6.35 -23.38
C GLY A 320 -29.38 -7.76 -23.01
N ASN A 321 -28.46 -8.67 -22.65
CA ASN A 321 -28.81 -10.08 -22.51
C ASN A 321 -28.02 -10.92 -21.49
N GLY A 322 -27.21 -10.37 -20.57
CA GLY A 322 -26.63 -11.15 -19.46
C GLY A 322 -27.67 -11.36 -18.34
N GLN A 323 -28.38 -12.48 -18.31
CA GLN A 323 -29.44 -12.77 -17.33
C GLN A 323 -29.14 -14.09 -16.60
N ASN A 324 -29.56 -14.21 -15.34
CA ASN A 324 -29.40 -15.39 -14.49
C ASN A 324 -27.94 -15.82 -14.27
N ASN A 325 -26.99 -14.90 -14.31
CA ASN A 325 -25.61 -15.21 -13.89
C ASN A 325 -25.50 -15.15 -12.35
N GLN A 326 -24.69 -16.05 -11.79
CA GLN A 326 -24.44 -16.20 -10.36
C GLN A 326 -22.94 -16.08 -10.08
N VAL A 327 -22.55 -15.17 -9.18
CA VAL A 327 -21.15 -14.97 -8.76
C VAL A 327 -21.07 -14.99 -7.23
N TYR A 328 -20.33 -15.95 -6.66
CA TYR A 328 -20.22 -16.13 -5.19
C TYR A 328 -18.95 -16.91 -4.80
N ASN A 329 -18.48 -16.84 -3.55
CA ASN A 329 -17.30 -17.58 -3.05
C ASN A 329 -15.99 -17.37 -3.82
N ASN A 330 -15.84 -16.32 -4.64
CA ASN A 330 -14.56 -16.01 -5.28
C ASN A 330 -13.66 -15.23 -4.30
N TYR A 331 -12.36 -15.34 -4.50
CA TYR A 331 -11.32 -14.75 -3.68
C TYR A 331 -10.50 -13.78 -4.51
N PHE A 332 -10.30 -12.57 -4.00
CA PHE A 332 -9.53 -11.51 -4.66
C PHE A 332 -8.33 -11.13 -3.78
N TYR A 333 -7.13 -11.24 -4.35
CA TYR A 333 -5.85 -10.99 -3.68
C TYR A 333 -5.05 -9.96 -4.46
N ASP A 334 -4.46 -8.96 -3.81
CA ASP A 334 -3.39 -8.15 -4.41
C ASP A 334 -3.73 -7.51 -5.77
N ASN A 335 -4.84 -6.76 -5.82
CA ASN A 335 -5.33 -6.11 -7.03
C ASN A 335 -5.30 -4.59 -6.83
N PRO A 336 -4.14 -3.91 -7.04
CA PRO A 336 -4.07 -2.46 -6.92
C PRO A 336 -5.03 -1.82 -7.94
N MET A 337 -6.05 -1.14 -7.42
CA MET A 337 -7.09 -0.49 -8.21
C MET A 337 -6.77 1.01 -8.33
N PRO A 338 -6.60 1.56 -9.55
CA PRO A 338 -6.64 3.00 -9.75
C PRO A 338 -7.89 3.64 -9.14
N ALA A 339 -7.80 4.90 -8.71
CA ALA A 339 -8.97 5.63 -8.24
C ALA A 339 -10.08 5.63 -9.32
N GLY A 340 -11.24 5.05 -9.01
CA GLY A 340 -12.39 4.96 -9.91
C GLY A 340 -12.60 3.61 -10.62
N SER A 341 -11.67 2.66 -10.54
CA SER A 341 -11.87 1.31 -11.09
C SER A 341 -12.62 0.38 -10.12
N HIS A 342 -13.16 -0.74 -10.63
CA HIS A 342 -14.08 -1.61 -9.88
C HIS A 342 -13.68 -3.10 -9.97
N LEU A 343 -13.70 -3.85 -8.86
CA LEU A 343 -13.36 -5.31 -8.86
C LEU A 343 -14.36 -6.12 -9.69
N VAL A 344 -15.64 -5.74 -9.67
CA VAL A 344 -16.71 -6.31 -10.49
C VAL A 344 -17.53 -5.16 -11.06
N ASN A 345 -17.67 -5.10 -12.39
CA ASN A 345 -18.36 -3.98 -13.06
C ASN A 345 -19.55 -4.44 -13.90
N PHE A 346 -20.63 -3.67 -13.78
CA PHE A 346 -21.91 -3.88 -14.44
C PHE A 346 -22.27 -2.67 -15.28
N MET A 347 -22.17 -2.79 -16.61
CA MET A 347 -22.86 -1.83 -17.49
C MET A 347 -24.26 -2.38 -17.81
N TYR A 348 -25.31 -1.92 -17.11
CA TYR A 348 -26.68 -2.39 -17.40
C TYR A 348 -27.42 -1.48 -18.38
N ASN A 349 -27.98 -2.07 -19.42
CA ASN A 349 -29.12 -1.52 -20.16
C ASN A 349 -30.25 -2.57 -20.15
N SER A 350 -31.28 -2.32 -19.31
CA SER A 350 -32.60 -2.98 -19.23
C SER A 350 -32.74 -4.42 -18.64
N GLY A 351 -33.33 -4.52 -17.43
CA GLY A 351 -34.37 -5.50 -17.09
C GLY A 351 -34.05 -6.98 -16.73
N GLY A 352 -32.82 -7.36 -16.37
CA GLY A 352 -32.47 -8.77 -16.04
C GLY A 352 -32.19 -9.06 -14.56
N ASN A 353 -32.56 -10.26 -14.06
CA ASN A 353 -32.23 -10.76 -12.71
C ASN A 353 -30.84 -11.45 -12.69
N ASN A 354 -29.76 -10.71 -12.47
CA ASN A 354 -28.46 -11.29 -12.08
C ASN A 354 -28.31 -11.23 -10.55
N HIS A 355 -27.67 -12.24 -9.96
CA HIS A 355 -27.58 -12.36 -8.50
C HIS A 355 -26.11 -12.28 -8.05
N LEU A 356 -25.81 -11.28 -7.21
CA LEU A 356 -24.55 -11.10 -6.51
C LEU A 356 -24.74 -11.43 -5.03
N TYR A 357 -23.79 -12.12 -4.44
CA TYR A 357 -23.91 -12.63 -3.08
C TYR A 357 -22.74 -11.98 -2.25
N ASP A 358 -22.99 -11.00 -1.35
CA ASP A 358 -22.02 -10.31 -0.43
C ASP A 358 -22.47 -10.19 1.07
N ASN A 359 -21.52 -10.25 2.03
CA ASN A 359 -21.64 -10.81 3.39
C ASN A 359 -21.27 -9.85 4.56
N TYR A 360 -21.76 -8.61 4.65
CA TYR A 360 -21.78 -7.90 5.96
C TYR A 360 -22.97 -6.94 6.06
N GLY A 361 -23.69 -7.03 7.19
CA GLY A 361 -24.67 -6.04 7.60
C GLY A 361 -23.99 -4.86 8.28
N HIS A 362 -24.47 -3.65 7.95
CA HIS A 362 -24.10 -2.33 8.47
C HIS A 362 -22.88 -1.66 7.82
N GLY A 363 -23.16 -0.49 7.21
CA GLY A 363 -22.39 0.75 7.33
C GLY A 363 -20.90 0.74 6.95
N ASN A 364 -20.59 1.58 5.97
CA ASN A 364 -19.26 2.04 5.55
C ASN A 364 -18.49 1.13 4.59
N VAL A 365 -17.95 1.83 3.60
CA VAL A 365 -17.05 1.40 2.54
C VAL A 365 -15.97 0.49 3.12
N VAL A 366 -15.97 -0.77 2.69
CA VAL A 366 -14.77 -1.60 2.69
C VAL A 366 -14.26 -1.54 1.25
N ASP A 367 -13.00 -1.11 1.10
CA ASP A 367 -12.33 -0.98 -0.20
C ASP A 367 -12.58 -2.19 -1.10
N GLY A 368 -13.11 -1.93 -2.30
CA GLY A 368 -13.12 -2.89 -3.40
C GLY A 368 -14.49 -3.23 -4.00
N PHE A 369 -15.61 -3.03 -3.32
CA PHE A 369 -16.94 -3.33 -3.89
C PHE A 369 -17.72 -2.07 -4.28
N VAL A 370 -17.29 -1.38 -5.34
CA VAL A 370 -18.06 -0.25 -5.90
C VAL A 370 -18.97 -0.77 -7.02
N LEU A 371 -20.26 -0.86 -6.74
CA LEU A 371 -21.30 -1.11 -7.75
C LEU A 371 -21.62 0.22 -8.46
N ASN A 372 -21.14 0.41 -9.68
CA ASN A 372 -21.55 1.55 -10.48
C ASN A 372 -22.84 1.22 -11.26
N ASN A 373 -23.97 1.86 -10.91
CA ASN A 373 -25.21 1.81 -11.66
C ASN A 373 -25.40 3.14 -12.39
N THR A 374 -24.78 3.28 -13.56
CA THR A 374 -24.80 4.54 -14.32
C THR A 374 -26.13 4.79 -15.04
N TRP A 375 -27.11 3.87 -15.06
CA TRP A 375 -28.29 3.94 -15.95
C TRP A 375 -29.64 3.56 -15.32
N GLY A 376 -29.85 3.80 -14.02
CA GLY A 376 -31.20 3.97 -13.42
C GLY A 376 -32.10 2.73 -13.30
N GLY A 377 -31.56 1.51 -13.34
CA GLY A 377 -32.31 0.27 -13.09
C GLY A 377 -32.41 -0.13 -11.60
N THR A 378 -33.38 -0.97 -11.24
CA THR A 378 -33.48 -1.57 -9.90
C THR A 378 -32.22 -2.38 -9.58
N PRO A 379 -31.55 -2.17 -8.43
CA PRO A 379 -30.37 -2.93 -8.04
C PRO A 379 -30.67 -4.44 -7.97
N PRO A 380 -29.73 -5.32 -8.37
CA PRO A 380 -29.85 -6.76 -8.16
C PRO A 380 -30.05 -7.08 -6.68
N GLN A 381 -30.78 -8.15 -6.37
CA GLN A 381 -30.96 -8.64 -5.00
C GLN A 381 -29.61 -9.20 -4.49
N ILE A 382 -29.02 -8.53 -3.50
CA ILE A 382 -27.72 -8.88 -2.89
C ILE A 382 -27.95 -9.89 -1.76
N ILE A 383 -27.29 -11.06 -1.80
CA ILE A 383 -27.39 -12.10 -0.73
C ILE A 383 -26.05 -12.87 -0.53
N SER A 384 -25.01 -12.39 0.18
CA SER A 384 -23.78 -13.08 0.76
C SER A 384 -22.94 -14.23 0.12
N ASN A 385 -21.59 -14.01 -0.16
CA ASN A 385 -20.43 -14.95 -0.04
C ASN A 385 -18.98 -14.72 -0.69
N ASN A 386 -18.46 -13.56 -1.14
CA ASN A 386 -17.05 -13.45 -1.70
C ASN A 386 -16.02 -12.90 -0.66
N THR A 387 -14.71 -13.21 -0.77
CA THR A 387 -13.67 -12.83 0.23
C THR A 387 -12.55 -11.96 -0.37
N PHE A 388 -12.25 -10.82 0.26
CA PHE A 388 -11.10 -9.95 -0.04
C PHE A 388 -10.05 -10.11 1.05
N LEU A 389 -8.81 -10.43 0.67
CA LEU A 389 -7.71 -10.54 1.62
C LEU A 389 -6.66 -9.49 1.28
N THR A 390 -6.45 -8.56 2.21
CA THR A 390 -5.30 -7.65 2.19
C THR A 390 -4.05 -8.42 2.62
N ARG A 391 -2.94 -8.12 1.97
CA ARG A 391 -1.63 -8.68 2.33
C ARG A 391 -1.26 -8.18 3.72
N LYS A 392 -1.13 -9.09 4.69
CA LYS A 392 -0.79 -8.77 6.07
C LYS A 392 0.23 -9.73 6.64
N GLU A 393 1.10 -9.20 7.48
CA GLU A 393 1.91 -10.01 8.38
C GLU A 393 0.99 -10.50 9.50
N MET A 394 0.80 -11.81 9.60
CA MET A 394 -0.03 -12.43 10.64
C MET A 394 0.77 -12.71 11.91
N GLY A 395 2.09 -12.71 11.81
CA GLY A 395 3.01 -12.77 12.94
C GLY A 395 4.42 -12.44 12.47
N CYS A 396 5.12 -11.62 13.26
CA CYS A 396 6.46 -11.14 12.99
C CYS A 396 7.26 -11.08 14.31
N TRP A 397 8.32 -11.87 14.42
CA TRP A 397 9.12 -11.95 15.64
C TRP A 397 10.62 -11.81 15.29
N SER A 398 11.21 -10.68 15.69
CA SER A 398 12.63 -10.38 15.44
C SER A 398 13.61 -11.22 16.23
N MET A 399 13.15 -11.93 17.28
CA MET A 399 14.00 -12.73 18.20
C MET A 399 15.05 -11.93 19.00
N ASP A 400 15.12 -10.61 18.82
CA ASP A 400 16.00 -9.72 19.57
C ASP A 400 15.71 -9.70 21.08
N ARG A 401 16.72 -9.44 21.90
CA ARG A 401 16.48 -9.26 23.35
C ARG A 401 15.58 -8.06 23.64
N SER A 402 15.60 -7.03 22.79
CA SER A 402 14.76 -5.84 22.93
C SER A 402 13.26 -6.15 22.77
N SER A 403 12.91 -7.20 22.01
CA SER A 403 11.53 -7.68 21.84
C SER A 403 11.11 -8.70 22.92
N VAL A 404 12.01 -9.04 23.85
CA VAL A 404 11.74 -9.95 24.97
C VAL A 404 11.51 -9.18 26.28
N SER A 405 10.35 -9.40 26.89
CA SER A 405 9.97 -8.84 28.19
C SER A 405 9.61 -9.96 29.16
N GLY A 406 10.53 -10.32 30.04
CA GLY A 406 10.38 -11.50 30.90
C GLY A 406 10.45 -12.78 30.06
N THR A 407 9.34 -13.52 29.98
CA THR A 407 9.21 -14.68 29.08
C THR A 407 8.39 -14.37 27.83
N THR A 408 7.89 -13.15 27.66
CA THR A 408 7.08 -12.79 26.49
C THR A 408 7.97 -12.26 25.38
N LEU A 409 7.88 -12.87 24.21
CA LEU A 409 8.43 -12.38 22.96
C LEU A 409 7.34 -11.61 22.21
N THR A 410 7.58 -10.34 21.91
CA THR A 410 6.60 -9.48 21.26
C THR A 410 6.44 -9.84 19.77
N ASP A 411 5.18 -9.94 19.33
CA ASP A 411 4.82 -9.92 17.91
C ASP A 411 4.77 -8.47 17.44
N LEU A 412 5.51 -8.17 16.38
CA LEU A 412 5.62 -6.84 15.77
C LEU A 412 4.52 -6.59 14.72
N SER A 413 3.68 -7.59 14.41
CA SER A 413 2.54 -7.44 13.51
C SER A 413 1.34 -6.76 14.19
N ASP A 414 0.41 -6.25 13.38
CA ASP A 414 -0.85 -5.64 13.82
C ASP A 414 -1.78 -6.58 14.62
N PHE A 415 -1.48 -7.89 14.65
CA PHE A 415 -2.35 -8.89 15.29
C PHE A 415 -1.96 -9.22 16.73
N GLY A 416 -0.77 -8.81 17.19
CA GLY A 416 -0.34 -8.99 18.57
C GLY A 416 -0.30 -10.45 19.03
N ASN A 417 0.04 -11.38 18.14
CA ASN A 417 0.23 -12.81 18.41
C ASN A 417 1.53 -13.07 19.20
N ASN A 418 1.68 -12.45 20.37
CA ASN A 418 2.89 -12.54 21.19
C ASN A 418 3.21 -13.99 21.57
N GLY A 419 4.51 -14.32 21.59
CA GLY A 419 5.02 -15.63 22.00
C GLY A 419 5.44 -15.69 23.46
N THR A 420 5.48 -16.90 24.01
CA THR A 420 6.00 -17.21 25.35
C THR A 420 7.21 -18.13 25.22
N LEU A 421 8.36 -17.69 25.73
CA LEU A 421 9.60 -18.46 25.81
C LEU A 421 9.46 -19.60 26.83
N VAL A 422 9.52 -20.85 26.37
CA VAL A 422 9.35 -22.05 27.21
C VAL A 422 10.68 -22.76 27.42
N ASN A 423 10.93 -23.19 28.66
CA ASN A 423 12.17 -23.85 29.11
C ASN A 423 13.44 -22.99 28.99
N SER A 424 13.28 -21.67 29.11
CA SER A 424 14.37 -20.68 29.24
C SER A 424 15.40 -20.69 28.09
N PRO A 425 14.96 -20.49 26.83
CA PRO A 425 15.89 -20.23 25.73
C PRO A 425 16.69 -18.94 25.96
N LEU A 426 17.87 -18.86 25.35
CA LEU A 426 18.83 -17.77 25.58
C LEU A 426 18.92 -16.85 24.36
N SER A 427 19.03 -15.54 24.58
CA SER A 427 19.43 -14.62 23.52
C SER A 427 20.93 -14.76 23.22
N VAL A 428 21.27 -14.87 21.95
CA VAL A 428 22.64 -15.00 21.42
C VAL A 428 22.82 -14.05 20.23
N ALA A 429 24.03 -13.96 19.67
CA ALA A 429 24.24 -13.21 18.44
C ALA A 429 23.46 -13.84 17.27
N GLY A 430 22.64 -13.04 16.61
CA GLY A 430 21.75 -13.47 15.53
C GLY A 430 22.36 -13.34 14.15
N LYS A 431 21.54 -13.61 13.14
CA LYS A 431 21.84 -13.26 11.75
C LYS A 431 21.58 -11.77 11.53
N VAL A 432 20.48 -11.28 12.08
CA VAL A 432 20.14 -9.87 12.26
C VAL A 432 20.25 -9.64 13.76
N ASN A 433 21.06 -8.65 14.19
CA ASN A 433 21.19 -8.28 15.61
C ASN A 433 21.37 -9.47 16.60
N GLU A 434 20.35 -9.84 17.38
CA GLU A 434 20.31 -10.96 18.32
C GLU A 434 19.28 -12.03 17.88
N ALA A 435 19.47 -13.27 18.31
CA ALA A 435 18.58 -14.39 18.00
C ALA A 435 18.32 -15.25 19.24
N ILE A 436 17.40 -16.21 19.12
CA ILE A 436 17.06 -17.13 20.21
C ILE A 436 17.69 -18.50 19.99
N ASP A 437 18.50 -18.94 20.95
CA ASP A 437 19.10 -20.27 21.01
C ASP A 437 18.14 -21.27 21.67
N LEU A 438 17.67 -22.21 20.85
CA LEU A 438 16.79 -23.31 21.25
C LEU A 438 17.57 -24.60 21.56
N SER A 439 18.91 -24.56 21.52
CA SER A 439 19.77 -25.69 21.83
C SER A 439 20.13 -25.79 23.33
N PRO A 440 20.48 -26.98 23.83
CA PRO A 440 20.05 -28.27 23.31
C PRO A 440 18.57 -28.50 23.68
N ASP A 441 17.81 -29.11 22.77
CA ASP A 441 16.43 -29.67 22.81
C ASP A 441 15.40 -29.18 23.86
N ASN A 442 14.11 -29.30 23.53
CA ASN A 442 12.99 -29.00 24.43
C ASN A 442 12.90 -27.53 24.87
N LYS A 443 13.38 -26.60 24.03
CA LYS A 443 13.16 -25.16 24.17
C LYS A 443 12.40 -24.68 22.94
N TYR A 444 11.42 -23.80 23.14
CA TYR A 444 10.57 -23.31 22.05
C TYR A 444 9.85 -22.03 22.47
N ILE A 445 9.20 -21.40 21.50
CA ILE A 445 8.28 -20.28 21.74
C ILE A 445 6.87 -20.77 21.47
N GLU A 446 5.97 -20.54 22.42
CA GLU A 446 4.55 -20.89 22.34
C GLU A 446 3.71 -19.65 22.05
N ILE A 447 2.87 -19.70 21.03
CA ILE A 447 1.96 -18.62 20.61
C ILE A 447 0.53 -19.13 20.73
N ASP A 448 -0.31 -18.41 21.47
CA ASP A 448 -1.70 -18.77 21.66
C ASP A 448 -2.47 -18.82 20.32
N SER A 449 -3.50 -19.67 20.28
CA SER A 449 -4.30 -19.81 19.07
C SER A 449 -5.15 -18.56 18.82
N SER A 450 -5.18 -18.07 17.59
CA SER A 450 -5.98 -16.93 17.16
C SER A 450 -6.55 -17.17 15.76
N ASN A 451 -7.63 -16.47 15.41
CA ASN A 451 -8.24 -16.57 14.09
C ASN A 451 -7.33 -16.03 12.98
N SER A 452 -6.44 -15.08 13.30
CA SER A 452 -5.47 -14.53 12.36
C SER A 452 -4.46 -15.60 11.90
N LEU A 453 -4.17 -16.60 12.72
CA LEU A 453 -3.26 -17.70 12.38
C LEU A 453 -3.92 -18.86 11.60
N ASN A 454 -5.23 -18.79 11.35
CA ASN A 454 -5.97 -19.79 10.58
C ASN A 454 -6.00 -19.43 9.09
N ILE A 455 -4.85 -19.59 8.44
CA ILE A 455 -4.65 -19.27 7.02
C ILE A 455 -4.91 -20.51 6.17
N GLU A 456 -5.98 -20.49 5.37
CA GLU A 456 -6.41 -21.66 4.58
C GLU A 456 -5.67 -21.81 3.24
N MET A 457 -5.27 -20.70 2.62
CA MET A 457 -4.55 -20.64 1.33
C MET A 457 -3.69 -19.37 1.29
N ASN A 458 -2.78 -19.29 0.31
CA ASN A 458 -1.89 -18.14 0.12
C ASN A 458 -1.10 -17.84 1.39
N ILE A 459 -0.20 -18.73 1.80
CA ILE A 459 0.63 -18.53 2.99
C ILE A 459 2.08 -18.37 2.59
N THR A 460 2.82 -17.53 3.31
CA THR A 460 4.28 -17.55 3.33
C THR A 460 4.78 -17.71 4.76
N LEU A 461 5.73 -18.61 4.96
CA LEU A 461 6.43 -18.83 6.23
C LEU A 461 7.91 -18.59 5.99
N SER A 462 8.57 -17.81 6.84
CA SER A 462 10.02 -17.61 6.72
C SER A 462 10.73 -17.52 8.07
N ALA A 463 12.01 -17.87 8.07
CA ALA A 463 12.90 -17.72 9.22
C ALA A 463 14.37 -17.71 8.78
N TRP A 464 15.23 -16.99 9.50
CA TRP A 464 16.66 -17.27 9.53
C TRP A 464 16.93 -18.38 10.55
N ILE A 465 17.73 -19.38 10.15
CA ILE A 465 18.08 -20.50 11.04
C ILE A 465 19.57 -20.82 10.99
N ASN A 466 20.13 -21.22 12.13
CA ASN A 466 21.42 -21.87 12.25
C ASN A 466 21.23 -23.26 12.87
N TRP A 467 21.21 -24.29 12.03
CA TRP A 467 20.91 -25.65 12.45
C TRP A 467 22.14 -26.32 13.08
N SER A 468 22.01 -26.82 14.31
CA SER A 468 23.10 -27.49 15.04
C SER A 468 23.22 -28.99 14.74
N GLY A 469 22.41 -29.49 13.80
CA GLY A 469 22.48 -30.86 13.30
C GLY A 469 21.48 -31.81 13.94
N VAL A 470 21.68 -33.10 13.65
CA VAL A 470 20.75 -34.17 13.99
C VAL A 470 20.60 -34.33 15.50
N ASN A 471 19.35 -34.36 15.96
CA ASN A 471 18.97 -34.87 17.26
C ASN A 471 18.42 -36.29 17.08
N ALA A 472 19.09 -37.29 17.66
CA ALA A 472 18.67 -38.69 17.52
C ALA A 472 17.33 -39.01 18.23
N ALA A 473 16.87 -38.15 19.16
CA ALA A 473 15.60 -38.30 19.85
C ALA A 473 14.40 -37.75 19.05
N GLU A 474 14.66 -36.78 18.17
CA GLU A 474 13.63 -36.08 17.38
C GLU A 474 13.85 -36.38 15.89
N PRO A 475 13.09 -37.31 15.28
CA PRO A 475 13.27 -37.65 13.87
C PRO A 475 13.00 -36.47 12.91
N GLU A 476 12.29 -35.45 13.39
CA GLU A 476 11.82 -34.28 12.66
C GLU A 476 12.00 -33.03 13.56
N GLN A 477 12.68 -31.99 13.06
CA GLN A 477 12.95 -30.76 13.81
C GLN A 477 12.16 -29.60 13.20
N VAL A 478 11.27 -28.99 13.98
CA VAL A 478 10.28 -28.03 13.47
C VAL A 478 10.70 -26.59 13.72
N ILE A 479 10.67 -25.78 12.67
CA ILE A 479 10.95 -24.35 12.73
C ILE A 479 9.66 -23.61 13.11
N ILE A 480 8.55 -23.90 12.42
CA ILE A 480 7.22 -23.35 12.70
C ILE A 480 6.20 -24.49 12.64
N GLY A 481 5.44 -24.71 13.72
CA GLY A 481 4.45 -25.78 13.82
C GLY A 481 3.11 -25.27 14.33
N ARG A 482 2.01 -25.75 13.75
CA ARG A 482 0.64 -25.45 14.20
C ARG A 482 0.00 -26.73 14.76
N GLY A 483 0.63 -27.26 15.82
CA GLY A 483 0.27 -28.56 16.39
C GLY A 483 0.41 -29.68 15.35
N ASP A 484 -0.51 -30.64 15.40
CA ASP A 484 -0.51 -31.80 14.49
C ASP A 484 -1.16 -31.50 13.12
N ASP A 485 -1.55 -30.24 12.86
CA ASP A 485 -2.17 -29.83 11.61
C ASP A 485 -1.09 -29.64 10.52
N TRP A 486 -0.25 -28.63 10.63
CA TRP A 486 0.83 -28.41 9.66
C TRP A 486 2.11 -27.94 10.33
N TRP A 487 3.24 -28.22 9.69
CA TRP A 487 4.54 -27.74 10.17
C TRP A 487 5.57 -27.61 9.05
N PHE A 488 6.50 -26.68 9.27
CA PHE A 488 7.63 -26.33 8.43
C PHE A 488 8.93 -26.63 9.20
N GLY A 489 9.84 -27.42 8.62
CA GLY A 489 11.00 -27.90 9.36
C GLY A 489 12.07 -28.62 8.54
N ILE A 490 12.97 -29.31 9.24
CA ILE A 490 14.11 -30.04 8.68
C ILE A 490 14.10 -31.50 9.17
N ASN A 491 14.39 -32.43 8.28
CA ASN A 491 14.60 -33.84 8.65
C ASN A 491 16.04 -34.13 9.12
N ASN A 492 16.28 -35.34 9.61
CA ASN A 492 17.62 -35.80 10.02
C ASN A 492 18.67 -35.88 8.90
N SER A 493 18.28 -35.73 7.64
CA SER A 493 19.19 -35.63 6.50
C SER A 493 19.51 -34.18 6.12
N GLY A 494 18.98 -33.19 6.85
CA GLY A 494 19.16 -31.77 6.57
C GLY A 494 18.23 -31.23 5.48
N GLN A 495 17.27 -32.00 4.98
CA GLN A 495 16.35 -31.54 3.93
C GLN A 495 15.20 -30.73 4.55
N LEU A 496 14.97 -29.55 3.97
CA LEU A 496 13.83 -28.69 4.30
C LEU A 496 12.53 -29.31 3.78
N GLY A 497 11.43 -29.17 4.52
CA GLY A 497 10.13 -29.70 4.12
C GLY A 497 8.95 -29.00 4.78
N PHE A 498 7.77 -29.19 4.20
CA PHE A 498 6.49 -28.76 4.74
C PHE A 498 5.48 -29.90 4.72
N TYR A 499 4.75 -30.07 5.82
CA TYR A 499 3.73 -31.10 6.00
C TYR A 499 2.33 -30.50 6.22
N SER A 500 1.29 -31.18 5.72
CA SER A 500 -0.11 -30.91 6.05
C SER A 500 -0.99 -32.18 5.87
N PRO A 501 -2.08 -32.40 6.65
CA PRO A 501 -2.74 -33.70 6.78
C PRO A 501 -3.65 -34.02 5.61
N PHE A 502 -4.07 -33.03 4.81
CA PHE A 502 -4.85 -33.28 3.60
C PHE A 502 -4.03 -33.97 2.50
N SER A 503 -2.70 -34.08 2.66
CA SER A 503 -1.85 -34.92 1.80
C SER A 503 -2.10 -36.42 1.98
N GLY A 504 -2.70 -36.84 3.11
CA GLY A 504 -2.88 -38.26 3.46
C GLY A 504 -1.59 -39.01 3.81
N ASP A 505 -0.44 -38.33 3.74
CA ASP A 505 0.84 -38.78 4.31
C ASP A 505 0.89 -38.35 5.78
N THR A 506 1.59 -39.11 6.63
CA THR A 506 1.75 -38.84 8.07
C THR A 506 3.23 -38.79 8.48
N SER A 507 4.13 -38.67 7.50
CA SER A 507 5.59 -38.67 7.71
C SER A 507 6.25 -37.49 7.00
N PHE A 508 7.36 -36.96 7.56
CA PHE A 508 8.17 -35.94 6.87
C PHE A 508 8.89 -36.48 5.63
N THR A 509 9.06 -37.81 5.56
CA THR A 509 9.64 -38.51 4.40
C THR A 509 8.53 -38.78 3.39
N GLY A 510 7.94 -37.72 2.83
CA GLY A 510 6.73 -37.79 2.01
C GLY A 510 5.70 -36.69 2.25
N GLY A 511 6.00 -35.69 3.10
CA GLY A 511 5.15 -34.52 3.38
C GLY A 511 4.66 -33.78 2.12
N LEU A 512 3.87 -32.72 2.29
CA LEU A 512 3.28 -32.01 1.14
C LEU A 512 4.37 -31.68 0.10
N ILE A 513 5.51 -31.15 0.54
CA ILE A 513 6.70 -30.90 -0.29
C ILE A 513 7.99 -31.07 0.53
N GLN A 514 9.07 -31.52 -0.13
CA GLN A 514 10.40 -31.70 0.45
C GLN A 514 11.49 -31.35 -0.57
N ALA A 515 12.57 -30.73 -0.11
CA ALA A 515 13.75 -30.41 -0.92
C ALA A 515 14.59 -31.65 -1.25
N ASP A 516 15.31 -31.61 -2.38
CA ASP A 516 16.25 -32.67 -2.76
C ASP A 516 17.42 -32.78 -1.77
N ILE A 517 17.98 -33.98 -1.64
CA ILE A 517 19.10 -34.23 -0.73
C ILE A 517 20.36 -33.40 -1.10
N ALA A 518 20.46 -32.98 -2.37
CA ALA A 518 21.54 -32.12 -2.84
C ALA A 518 21.47 -30.70 -2.24
N ASP A 519 20.29 -30.28 -1.81
CA ASP A 519 20.01 -28.96 -1.22
C ASP A 519 19.92 -29.01 0.31
N SER A 520 20.49 -30.04 0.93
CA SER A 520 20.50 -30.19 2.39
C SER A 520 21.17 -29.00 3.09
N ILE A 521 20.57 -28.55 4.18
CA ILE A 521 21.09 -27.46 5.01
C ILE A 521 22.30 -27.95 5.82
N PRO A 522 23.48 -27.33 5.66
CA PRO A 522 24.68 -27.70 6.40
C PRO A 522 24.59 -27.26 7.87
N VAL A 523 25.24 -28.02 8.74
CA VAL A 523 25.31 -27.74 10.19
C VAL A 523 26.17 -26.51 10.46
N GLY A 524 25.66 -25.60 11.31
CA GLY A 524 26.40 -24.43 11.79
C GLY A 524 26.33 -23.19 10.90
N ASP A 525 25.69 -23.28 9.74
CA ASP A 525 25.54 -22.17 8.79
C ASP A 525 24.17 -21.49 8.92
N TRP A 526 24.16 -20.16 8.86
CA TRP A 526 22.92 -19.39 8.72
C TRP A 526 22.31 -19.60 7.33
N LYS A 527 21.04 -20.01 7.28
CA LYS A 527 20.22 -20.10 6.07
C LYS A 527 18.90 -19.37 6.27
N PHE A 528 18.48 -18.59 5.28
CA PHE A 528 17.14 -18.03 5.22
C PHE A 528 16.23 -19.06 4.54
N VAL A 529 15.23 -19.56 5.23
CA VAL A 529 14.35 -20.60 4.71
C VAL A 529 12.94 -20.08 4.55
N THR A 530 12.30 -20.40 3.44
CA THR A 530 10.94 -19.93 3.13
C THR A 530 10.09 -21.06 2.57
N PHE A 531 8.83 -21.09 2.97
CA PHE A 531 7.78 -21.88 2.35
C PHE A 531 6.69 -20.96 1.84
N THR A 532 6.19 -21.22 0.62
CA THR A 532 5.01 -20.51 0.08
C THR A 532 3.97 -21.50 -0.43
N TYR A 533 2.69 -21.19 -0.27
CA TYR A 533 1.60 -21.98 -0.86
C TYR A 533 0.46 -21.11 -1.37
N ASP A 534 0.26 -21.06 -2.69
CA ASP A 534 -0.76 -20.23 -3.36
C ASP A 534 -2.15 -20.89 -3.50
N GLY A 535 -2.39 -22.00 -2.79
CA GLY A 535 -3.59 -22.83 -2.94
C GLY A 535 -3.51 -23.85 -4.09
N ARG A 536 -2.47 -23.77 -4.94
CA ARG A 536 -2.21 -24.71 -6.04
C ARG A 536 -0.77 -25.22 -6.07
N ASN A 537 0.22 -24.41 -5.71
CA ASN A 537 1.64 -24.72 -5.77
C ASN A 537 2.26 -24.46 -4.41
N ALA A 538 2.82 -25.50 -3.83
CA ALA A 538 3.71 -25.42 -2.68
C ALA A 538 5.15 -25.25 -3.19
N ARG A 539 5.92 -24.34 -2.59
CA ARG A 539 7.32 -24.09 -2.96
C ARG A 539 8.18 -23.92 -1.71
N LEU A 540 9.44 -24.35 -1.81
CA LEU A 540 10.46 -24.22 -0.77
C LEU A 540 11.64 -23.43 -1.32
N PHE A 541 12.19 -22.55 -0.48
CA PHE A 541 13.35 -21.72 -0.81
C PHE A 541 14.42 -21.79 0.27
N ILE A 542 15.69 -21.77 -0.14
CA ILE A 542 16.86 -21.63 0.73
C ILE A 542 17.69 -20.45 0.22
N ASN A 543 17.93 -19.46 1.07
CA ASN A 543 18.54 -18.18 0.71
C ASN A 543 17.87 -17.53 -0.49
N ALA A 544 16.53 -17.54 -0.49
CA ALA A 544 15.67 -17.08 -1.57
C ALA A 544 15.79 -17.86 -2.90
N VAL A 545 16.58 -18.93 -3.00
CA VAL A 545 16.62 -19.79 -4.20
C VAL A 545 15.57 -20.91 -4.08
N GLU A 546 14.70 -21.08 -5.08
CA GLU A 546 13.71 -22.17 -5.12
C GLU A 546 14.43 -23.54 -5.18
N VAL A 547 14.22 -24.39 -4.18
CA VAL A 547 14.82 -25.74 -4.07
C VAL A 547 13.80 -26.86 -4.27
N ALA A 548 12.50 -26.56 -4.21
CA ALA A 548 11.44 -27.49 -4.56
C ALA A 548 10.14 -26.77 -4.95
N SER A 549 9.40 -27.36 -5.88
CA SER A 549 8.05 -26.93 -6.25
C SER A 549 7.15 -28.14 -6.53
N LYS A 550 5.91 -28.10 -6.05
CA LYS A 550 4.94 -29.17 -6.23
C LYS A 550 3.52 -28.63 -6.33
N GLN A 551 2.78 -29.10 -7.32
CA GLN A 551 1.35 -28.85 -7.38
C GLN A 551 0.63 -29.62 -6.27
N ALA A 552 -0.13 -28.89 -5.45
CA ALA A 552 -0.94 -29.39 -4.36
C ALA A 552 -2.30 -28.69 -4.41
N ASN A 553 -3.39 -29.46 -4.47
CA ASN A 553 -4.74 -28.90 -4.47
C ASN A 553 -5.37 -29.15 -3.09
N GLY A 554 -5.87 -28.11 -2.43
CA GLY A 554 -6.52 -28.20 -1.12
C GLY A 554 -6.39 -26.92 -0.31
N VAL A 555 -7.10 -26.86 0.82
CA VAL A 555 -6.92 -25.80 1.81
C VAL A 555 -6.13 -26.36 2.99
N LEU A 556 -5.25 -25.55 3.58
CA LEU A 556 -4.68 -25.82 4.89
C LEU A 556 -5.82 -25.93 5.91
N GLY A 557 -5.66 -26.83 6.88
CA GLY A 557 -6.61 -26.98 7.98
C GLY A 557 -6.70 -25.70 8.81
N THR A 558 -7.87 -25.44 9.38
CA THR A 558 -8.03 -24.48 10.47
C THR A 558 -8.12 -25.24 11.79
N THR A 559 -7.41 -24.76 12.80
CA THR A 559 -7.33 -25.41 14.10
C THR A 559 -7.37 -24.40 15.24
N ASN A 560 -7.79 -24.87 16.41
CA ASN A 560 -7.69 -24.12 17.67
C ASN A 560 -6.42 -24.46 18.43
N ASP A 561 -5.52 -25.27 17.84
CA ASP A 561 -4.22 -25.55 18.42
C ASP A 561 -3.34 -24.30 18.41
N LYS A 562 -2.38 -24.28 19.35
CA LYS A 562 -1.37 -23.23 19.45
C LYS A 562 -0.39 -23.29 18.28
N LEU A 563 0.25 -22.17 17.99
CA LEU A 563 1.40 -22.10 17.11
C LEU A 563 2.68 -22.22 17.95
N TYR A 564 3.68 -22.90 17.44
CA TYR A 564 4.97 -23.10 18.07
C TYR A 564 6.07 -22.67 17.10
N ILE A 565 7.06 -21.94 17.62
CA ILE A 565 8.32 -21.70 16.91
C ILE A 565 9.38 -22.56 17.60
N GLY A 566 10.08 -23.37 16.80
CA GLY A 566 11.11 -24.28 17.29
C GLY A 566 10.61 -25.61 17.87
N SER A 567 9.33 -25.95 17.68
CA SER A 567 8.77 -27.26 18.06
C SER A 567 7.51 -27.57 17.26
N LEU A 568 7.11 -28.85 17.20
CA LEU A 568 5.82 -29.25 16.62
C LEU A 568 4.68 -28.89 17.59
N ASN A 569 4.91 -29.25 18.85
CA ASN A 569 4.02 -29.04 19.98
C ASN A 569 4.87 -29.01 21.28
N ALA A 570 4.24 -29.06 22.45
CA ALA A 570 4.96 -29.01 23.74
C ALA A 570 5.83 -30.24 24.05
N ASP A 571 5.63 -31.36 23.36
CA ASP A 571 6.23 -32.66 23.72
C ASP A 571 7.26 -33.19 22.71
N THR A 572 7.16 -32.81 21.43
CA THR A 572 7.96 -33.39 20.33
C THR A 572 8.30 -32.37 19.24
N GLY A 573 9.29 -32.70 18.41
CA GLY A 573 9.65 -31.93 17.22
C GLY A 573 10.62 -30.77 17.48
N SER A 574 11.33 -30.78 18.61
CA SER A 574 12.20 -29.68 19.04
C SER A 574 13.29 -29.36 18.02
N PHE A 575 13.43 -28.09 17.68
CA PHE A 575 14.51 -27.59 16.84
C PHE A 575 15.81 -27.49 17.63
N ASN A 576 16.88 -28.11 17.13
CA ASN A 576 18.21 -28.01 17.70
C ASN A 576 19.04 -26.98 16.93
N GLY A 577 18.98 -25.72 17.39
CA GLY A 577 19.73 -24.63 16.77
C GLY A 577 19.28 -23.25 17.24
N ILE A 578 19.67 -22.25 16.46
CA ILE A 578 19.37 -20.82 16.69
C ILE A 578 18.37 -20.37 15.62
N ILE A 579 17.32 -19.64 16.00
CA ILE A 579 16.28 -19.11 15.11
C ILE A 579 16.22 -17.59 15.23
N ASP A 580 16.00 -16.92 14.11
CA ASP A 580 15.96 -15.47 13.96
C ASP A 580 14.92 -15.04 12.90
N GLU A 581 14.42 -13.80 13.00
CA GLU A 581 13.48 -13.15 12.04
C GLU A 581 12.35 -14.05 11.49
N VAL A 582 11.45 -14.51 12.37
CA VAL A 582 10.34 -15.39 11.96
C VAL A 582 9.15 -14.57 11.49
N LYS A 583 8.63 -14.87 10.30
CA LYS A 583 7.43 -14.24 9.73
C LYS A 583 6.41 -15.26 9.22
N ILE A 584 5.13 -14.94 9.41
CA ILE A 584 3.97 -15.64 8.84
C ILE A 584 3.11 -14.62 8.10
N LEU A 585 2.86 -14.87 6.82
CA LEU A 585 2.13 -13.97 5.93
C LEU A 585 0.88 -14.67 5.38
N ASN A 586 -0.25 -13.97 5.28
CA ASN A 586 -1.49 -14.49 4.67
C ASN A 586 -1.54 -14.32 3.14
N TYR A 587 -0.37 -14.25 2.50
CA TYR A 587 -0.24 -14.24 1.04
C TYR A 587 1.05 -14.93 0.60
N THR A 588 1.08 -15.34 -0.66
CA THR A 588 2.25 -15.98 -1.29
C THR A 588 3.16 -14.90 -1.85
N LEU A 589 4.42 -14.86 -1.39
CA LEU A 589 5.44 -13.98 -1.97
C LEU A 589 5.88 -14.43 -3.36
N SER A 590 6.23 -13.46 -4.19
CA SER A 590 7.02 -13.65 -5.42
C SER A 590 8.50 -13.86 -5.09
N GLN A 591 9.26 -14.36 -6.06
CA GLN A 591 10.71 -14.55 -5.94
C GLN A 591 11.43 -13.29 -5.44
N GLN A 592 11.10 -12.13 -6.02
CA GLN A 592 11.74 -10.85 -5.67
C GLN A 592 11.39 -10.40 -4.24
N GLU A 593 10.17 -10.65 -3.78
CA GLU A 593 9.77 -10.31 -2.42
C GLU A 593 10.41 -11.24 -1.38
N ILE A 594 10.65 -12.51 -1.74
CA ILE A 594 11.40 -13.45 -0.88
C ILE A 594 12.85 -13.01 -0.75
N GLU A 595 13.46 -12.51 -1.83
CA GLU A 595 14.80 -11.91 -1.78
C GLU A 595 14.82 -10.71 -0.83
N GLY A 596 13.77 -9.86 -0.86
CA GLY A 596 13.62 -8.72 0.04
C GLY A 596 13.39 -9.07 1.52
N LEU A 597 12.75 -10.20 1.84
CA LEU A 597 12.61 -10.61 3.24
C LEU A 597 13.94 -10.94 3.93
N LYS A 598 15.01 -11.21 3.17
CA LYS A 598 16.27 -11.65 3.75
C LYS A 598 17.01 -10.53 4.48
N GLY A 599 16.97 -9.29 3.96
CA GLY A 599 17.55 -8.04 4.51
C GLY A 599 19.00 -8.08 5.00
N VAL A 600 19.73 -6.96 4.90
CA VAL A 600 21.07 -6.81 5.49
C VAL A 600 21.18 -5.48 6.25
N ASN A 601 21.71 -5.55 7.48
CA ASN A 601 22.09 -4.37 8.24
C ASN A 601 23.52 -3.94 7.88
N TYR A 602 23.65 -2.74 7.33
CA TYR A 602 24.90 -2.03 7.11
C TYR A 602 25.08 -0.97 8.21
N TYR A 603 26.30 -0.78 8.67
CA TYR A 603 26.65 0.12 9.77
C TYR A 603 27.61 1.20 9.27
N VAL A 604 27.41 2.42 9.76
CA VAL A 604 28.22 3.61 9.39
C VAL A 604 28.72 4.28 10.67
N ASP A 605 30.04 4.50 10.75
CA ASP A 605 30.77 5.02 11.90
C ASP A 605 31.86 5.98 11.42
N PHE A 606 31.66 7.28 11.59
CA PHE A 606 32.58 8.32 11.13
C PHE A 606 33.94 8.24 11.82
N THR A 607 33.98 7.80 13.08
CA THR A 607 35.21 7.86 13.89
C THR A 607 36.12 6.65 13.65
N SER A 608 35.54 5.48 13.41
CA SER A 608 36.25 4.20 13.42
C SER A 608 35.88 3.25 12.27
N GLY A 609 35.02 3.69 11.35
CA GLY A 609 34.72 2.96 10.12
C GLY A 609 35.90 2.93 9.14
N ASP A 610 35.75 2.12 8.10
CA ASP A 610 36.67 2.00 6.97
C ASP A 610 35.87 1.67 5.70
N ASP A 611 35.89 2.56 4.71
CA ASP A 611 35.14 2.41 3.45
C ASP A 611 35.62 1.24 2.56
N PHE A 612 36.75 0.61 2.90
CA PHE A 612 37.19 -0.65 2.28
C PHE A 612 36.56 -1.90 2.94
N SER A 613 35.85 -1.75 4.05
CA SER A 613 35.14 -2.82 4.74
C SER A 613 33.78 -3.13 4.09
N ASN A 614 33.17 -4.24 4.51
CA ASN A 614 31.89 -4.69 3.95
C ASN A 614 30.65 -4.04 4.60
N GLY A 615 30.80 -3.25 5.66
CA GLY A 615 29.69 -2.55 6.31
C GLY A 615 28.77 -3.41 7.17
N THR A 616 28.84 -4.75 7.11
CA THR A 616 27.78 -5.63 7.66
C THR A 616 27.87 -5.90 9.17
N SER A 617 28.69 -5.15 9.91
CA SER A 617 28.74 -5.20 11.38
C SER A 617 29.32 -3.89 11.93
N PRO A 618 29.06 -3.51 13.20
CA PRO A 618 29.67 -2.32 13.79
C PRO A 618 31.21 -2.31 13.75
N ALA A 619 31.84 -3.48 13.78
CA ALA A 619 33.31 -3.60 13.73
C ALA A 619 33.89 -3.48 12.31
N THR A 620 33.03 -3.56 11.29
CA THR A 620 33.38 -3.45 9.86
C THR A 620 32.57 -2.35 9.18
N ALA A 621 32.12 -1.36 9.97
CA ALA A 621 31.30 -0.24 9.52
C ALA A 621 32.02 0.59 8.44
N TRP A 622 31.23 1.19 7.55
CA TRP A 622 31.74 2.23 6.64
C TRP A 622 31.99 3.53 7.38
N GLU A 623 32.84 4.39 6.83
CA GLU A 623 33.22 5.69 7.42
C GLU A 623 32.31 6.81 6.90
N THR A 624 32.06 6.85 5.59
CA THR A 624 31.44 8.00 4.90
C THR A 624 30.04 7.73 4.34
N ILE A 625 29.26 8.80 4.14
CA ILE A 625 28.01 8.77 3.35
C ILE A 625 28.33 8.58 1.87
N ASP A 626 29.46 9.09 1.38
CA ASP A 626 29.89 8.86 -0.01
C ASP A 626 29.98 7.37 -0.33
N LYS A 627 30.48 6.55 0.61
CA LYS A 627 30.49 5.10 0.45
C LYS A 627 29.09 4.48 0.31
N ILE A 628 28.10 5.04 0.98
CA ILE A 628 26.69 4.60 0.89
C ILE A 628 26.14 4.97 -0.49
N ASN A 629 26.41 6.18 -0.97
CA ASN A 629 26.01 6.63 -2.30
C ASN A 629 26.63 5.74 -3.39
N ASP A 630 27.89 5.32 -3.24
CA ASP A 630 28.56 4.40 -4.17
C ASP A 630 27.94 2.98 -4.18
N GLU A 631 27.29 2.57 -3.09
CA GLU A 631 26.64 1.25 -2.94
C GLU A 631 25.13 1.30 -3.19
N MET A 632 24.56 2.45 -3.56
CA MET A 632 23.11 2.67 -3.65
C MET A 632 22.39 1.60 -4.49
N GLU A 633 22.92 1.27 -5.67
CA GLU A 633 22.33 0.29 -6.59
C GLU A 633 22.32 -1.16 -6.03
N ASN A 634 23.07 -1.44 -4.95
CA ASN A 634 23.15 -2.76 -4.33
C ASN A 634 22.14 -2.96 -3.20
N PHE A 635 21.51 -1.90 -2.70
CA PHE A 635 20.50 -2.02 -1.66
C PHE A 635 19.21 -2.62 -2.20
N ILE A 636 18.69 -3.61 -1.47
CA ILE A 636 17.44 -4.30 -1.79
C ILE A 636 16.43 -4.10 -0.67
N ALA A 637 15.16 -4.36 -0.96
CA ALA A 637 14.10 -4.34 0.04
C ALA A 637 14.51 -5.09 1.32
N GLY A 638 14.19 -4.51 2.49
CA GLY A 638 14.54 -5.04 3.81
C GLY A 638 15.96 -4.72 4.28
N ASP A 639 16.83 -4.12 3.46
CA ASP A 639 18.12 -3.63 3.94
C ASP A 639 17.96 -2.44 4.90
N SER A 640 18.86 -2.35 5.87
CA SER A 640 18.94 -1.22 6.81
C SER A 640 20.34 -0.62 6.82
N ILE A 641 20.45 0.69 6.67
CA ILE A 641 21.69 1.46 6.75
C ILE A 641 21.64 2.28 8.03
N LEU A 642 22.47 1.91 9.01
CA LEU A 642 22.40 2.41 10.39
C LEU A 642 23.60 3.29 10.72
N PHE A 643 23.33 4.56 11.03
CA PHE A 643 24.32 5.56 11.41
C PHE A 643 24.56 5.56 12.92
N LYS A 644 25.82 5.64 13.35
CA LYS A 644 26.14 5.63 14.77
C LYS A 644 25.69 6.91 15.47
N ARG A 645 24.94 6.75 16.56
CA ARG A 645 24.52 7.86 17.42
C ARG A 645 25.72 8.65 17.96
N THR A 646 25.48 9.94 18.25
CA THR A 646 26.45 10.94 18.72
C THR A 646 27.50 11.43 17.72
N GLU A 647 27.52 10.87 16.51
CA GLU A 647 28.45 11.27 15.46
C GLU A 647 27.85 12.32 14.52
N THR A 648 28.70 12.97 13.74
CA THR A 648 28.34 14.06 12.83
C THR A 648 29.10 13.91 11.52
N TRP A 649 28.36 13.81 10.41
CA TRP A 649 28.89 13.88 9.04
C TRP A 649 28.73 15.31 8.54
N ASN A 650 29.84 15.94 8.18
CA ASN A 650 29.88 17.35 7.78
C ASN A 650 30.10 17.46 6.28
N ASP A 651 29.31 18.30 5.62
CA ASP A 651 29.42 18.59 4.18
C ASP A 651 29.27 17.36 3.26
N GLU A 652 28.59 16.31 3.75
CA GLU A 652 28.24 15.10 3.00
C GLU A 652 26.72 15.02 2.78
N ARG A 653 26.30 14.51 1.62
CA ARG A 653 24.88 14.42 1.23
C ARG A 653 24.49 12.97 0.95
N LEU A 654 23.38 12.53 1.54
CA LEU A 654 22.77 11.24 1.24
C LEU A 654 21.83 11.38 0.04
N VAL A 655 22.11 10.61 -1.04
CA VAL A 655 21.37 10.66 -2.31
C VAL A 655 20.63 9.35 -2.52
N ILE A 656 19.32 9.35 -2.33
CA ILE A 656 18.48 8.17 -2.55
C ILE A 656 17.85 8.25 -3.93
N GLU A 657 18.37 7.45 -4.87
CA GLU A 657 17.85 7.39 -6.23
C GLU A 657 17.82 5.97 -6.80
N ASN A 658 16.77 5.66 -7.55
CA ASN A 658 16.60 4.43 -8.33
C ASN A 658 16.61 3.13 -7.50
N ILE A 659 16.23 3.21 -6.22
CA ILE A 659 16.08 2.04 -5.35
C ILE A 659 14.64 1.87 -4.90
N SER A 660 14.23 0.62 -4.68
CA SER A 660 12.90 0.29 -4.21
C SER A 660 12.96 -0.75 -3.11
N GLY A 661 12.40 -0.42 -1.96
CA GLY A 661 11.90 -1.41 -1.03
C GLY A 661 10.72 -2.19 -1.62
N SER A 662 10.05 -2.93 -0.75
CA SER A 662 8.79 -3.61 -1.06
C SER A 662 7.72 -3.08 -0.10
N GLY A 663 6.44 -3.16 -0.44
CA GLY A 663 5.34 -2.78 0.48
C GLY A 663 5.25 -3.58 1.78
N LEU A 664 6.25 -4.40 2.09
CA LEU A 664 6.38 -5.26 3.26
C LEU A 664 7.69 -5.02 4.00
N ASN A 665 8.74 -4.65 3.28
CA ASN A 665 10.05 -4.38 3.83
C ASN A 665 10.60 -3.15 3.10
N ASP A 666 10.52 -2.01 3.79
CA ASP A 666 11.17 -0.78 3.34
C ASP A 666 12.70 -0.97 3.35
N ILE A 667 13.40 -0.12 2.60
CA ILE A 667 14.83 0.12 2.85
C ILE A 667 14.92 1.19 3.93
N VAL A 668 15.59 0.88 5.04
CA VAL A 668 15.60 1.73 6.24
C VAL A 668 16.92 2.46 6.37
N PHE A 669 16.88 3.79 6.50
CA PHE A 669 18.01 4.62 6.88
C PHE A 669 17.79 5.09 8.33
N GLY A 670 18.53 4.50 9.25
CA GLY A 670 18.27 4.60 10.69
C GLY A 670 19.51 4.89 11.53
N ALA A 671 19.41 4.67 12.84
CA ALA A 671 20.53 4.89 13.76
C ALA A 671 20.77 3.70 14.68
N TYR A 672 22.03 3.47 15.08
CA TYR A 672 22.40 2.46 16.08
C TYR A 672 23.23 3.05 17.24
N GLY A 673 23.31 2.32 18.35
CA GLY A 673 23.99 2.76 19.57
C GLY A 673 23.10 3.57 20.50
N SER A 674 23.69 4.42 21.34
CA SER A 674 22.98 5.21 22.35
C SER A 674 23.42 6.67 22.34
N GLY A 675 22.59 7.58 22.88
CA GLY A 675 22.87 9.01 22.91
C GLY A 675 22.12 9.81 21.84
N ALA A 676 22.64 10.99 21.49
CA ALA A 676 22.01 11.90 20.51
C ALA A 676 21.89 11.25 19.12
N LYS A 677 20.90 11.70 18.33
CA LYS A 677 20.72 11.25 16.95
C LYS A 677 21.99 11.57 16.12
N PRO A 678 22.37 10.72 15.14
CA PRO A 678 23.43 11.04 14.18
C PRO A 678 23.08 12.32 13.41
N VAL A 679 24.06 13.21 13.25
CA VAL A 679 23.86 14.53 12.64
C VAL A 679 24.41 14.57 11.23
N PHE A 680 23.59 15.01 10.28
CA PHE A 680 23.96 15.28 8.89
C PHE A 680 23.99 16.80 8.76
N ASN A 681 25.19 17.35 8.76
CA ASN A 681 25.41 18.77 8.87
C ASN A 681 25.86 19.37 7.53
N SER A 682 24.94 20.06 6.86
CA SER A 682 25.23 20.86 5.66
C SER A 682 25.32 22.36 5.96
N VAL A 683 25.58 22.72 7.22
CA VAL A 683 25.75 24.12 7.63
C VAL A 683 27.19 24.55 7.36
N VAL A 684 27.39 25.34 6.31
CA VAL A 684 28.71 25.89 6.01
C VAL A 684 28.98 27.08 6.95
N THR A 685 30.16 27.10 7.59
CA THR A 685 30.66 28.24 8.37
C THR A 685 31.96 28.76 7.75
N GLN A 686 31.94 29.98 7.20
CA GLN A 686 33.12 30.58 6.57
C GLN A 686 33.77 31.63 7.50
N PRO A 687 35.09 31.57 7.75
CA PRO A 687 35.79 32.62 8.48
C PRO A 687 36.03 33.84 7.59
N HIS A 688 35.75 35.04 8.12
CA HIS A 688 36.01 36.31 7.44
C HIS A 688 37.03 37.16 8.18
N THR A 689 37.84 37.88 7.40
CA THR A 689 38.67 38.96 7.90
C THR A 689 38.08 40.31 7.52
N TRP A 690 38.31 41.33 8.32
CA TRP A 690 37.59 42.60 8.21
C TRP A 690 38.53 43.80 8.09
N SER A 691 38.13 44.77 7.27
CA SER A 691 38.77 46.09 7.16
C SER A 691 37.80 47.18 7.58
N ASN A 692 38.23 48.09 8.45
CA ASN A 692 37.41 49.23 8.85
C ASN A 692 37.23 50.19 7.66
N VAL A 693 35.97 50.51 7.32
CA VAL A 693 35.65 51.40 6.20
C VAL A 693 35.31 52.80 6.70
N SER A 694 34.52 52.90 7.77
CA SER A 694 34.16 54.18 8.39
C SER A 694 33.52 53.96 9.75
N GLY A 695 34.08 54.56 10.80
CA GLY A 695 33.52 54.49 12.16
C GLY A 695 33.39 53.03 12.62
N ASN A 696 32.15 52.61 12.93
CA ASN A 696 31.84 51.25 13.36
C ASN A 696 31.50 50.30 12.19
N ILE A 697 31.63 50.73 10.93
CA ILE A 697 31.33 49.90 9.77
C ILE A 697 32.61 49.24 9.26
N TRP A 698 32.60 47.92 9.22
CA TRP A 698 33.67 47.06 8.71
C TRP A 698 33.20 46.33 7.47
N LYS A 699 34.12 46.09 6.54
CA LYS A 699 33.88 45.35 5.30
C LYS A 699 34.71 44.07 5.30
N ALA A 700 34.12 42.96 4.88
CA ALA A 700 34.84 41.71 4.74
C ALA A 700 35.88 41.82 3.62
N ASN A 701 37.10 41.35 3.86
CA ASN A 701 38.17 41.29 2.85
C ASN A 701 38.01 40.08 1.91
N ASN A 702 37.29 39.07 2.38
CA ASN A 702 36.94 37.85 1.67
C ASN A 702 35.41 37.66 1.77
N PRO A 703 34.60 38.52 1.15
CA PRO A 703 33.17 38.35 1.17
C PRO A 703 32.76 37.07 0.42
N PRO A 704 31.65 36.44 0.81
CA PRO A 704 31.14 35.26 0.13
C PRO A 704 30.62 35.60 -1.28
N ALA A 705 30.55 34.59 -2.16
CA ALA A 705 29.96 34.74 -3.49
C ALA A 705 28.42 34.73 -3.46
N GLU A 706 27.85 34.07 -2.45
CA GLU A 706 26.41 33.96 -2.23
C GLU A 706 25.99 34.79 -1.02
N ILE A 707 24.71 35.17 -0.99
CA ILE A 707 24.13 35.98 0.07
C ILE A 707 24.15 35.15 1.36
N PRO A 708 24.78 35.63 2.45
CA PRO A 708 24.63 34.97 3.74
C PRO A 708 23.17 34.96 4.19
N GLU A 709 22.75 33.87 4.84
CA GLU A 709 21.40 33.75 5.36
C GLU A 709 21.31 34.22 6.79
N ARG A 710 22.29 33.84 7.61
CA ARG A 710 22.30 34.13 9.05
C ARG A 710 23.67 34.64 9.47
N MET A 711 23.66 35.65 10.34
CA MET A 711 24.86 36.18 10.96
C MET A 711 24.69 36.25 12.46
N LEU A 712 25.62 35.62 13.17
CA LEU A 712 25.71 35.68 14.63
C LEU A 712 26.84 36.62 15.00
N ILE A 713 26.57 37.56 15.91
CA ILE A 713 27.60 38.39 16.56
C ILE A 713 27.59 38.04 18.03
N ASP A 714 28.74 37.66 18.57
CA ASP A 714 28.88 37.25 19.98
C ASP A 714 27.92 36.09 20.34
N GLY A 715 27.71 35.17 19.40
CA GLY A 715 26.81 34.02 19.54
C GLY A 715 25.31 34.36 19.46
N VAL A 716 24.94 35.59 19.13
CA VAL A 716 23.54 36.03 19.01
C VAL A 716 23.23 36.39 17.57
N GLU A 717 22.16 35.83 17.02
CA GLU A 717 21.68 36.12 15.66
C GLU A 717 21.33 37.60 15.49
N LYS A 718 21.65 38.20 14.34
CA LYS A 718 21.42 39.62 14.05
C LYS A 718 20.76 39.85 12.69
N LEU A 719 19.97 40.91 12.59
CA LEU A 719 19.23 41.27 11.38
C LEU A 719 20.08 41.97 10.30
N ARG A 720 19.71 41.71 9.05
CA ARG A 720 20.32 42.25 7.82
C ARG A 720 19.67 43.55 7.35
N ALA A 721 20.46 44.60 7.19
CA ALA A 721 20.11 45.82 6.47
C ALA A 721 20.05 45.58 4.95
N ASN A 722 19.05 46.15 4.28
CA ASN A 722 18.94 46.12 2.81
C ASN A 722 19.76 47.25 2.18
N ILE A 723 19.64 48.46 2.73
CA ILE A 723 20.32 49.65 2.23
C ILE A 723 21.40 50.12 3.20
N PRO A 724 22.45 50.81 2.73
CA PRO A 724 23.55 51.26 3.60
C PRO A 724 23.09 52.12 4.78
N ALA A 725 22.00 52.88 4.62
CA ALA A 725 21.47 53.76 5.65
C ALA A 725 20.81 53.03 6.83
N GLU A 726 20.40 51.77 6.64
CA GLU A 726 19.81 50.93 7.70
C GLU A 726 20.88 50.32 8.62
N LEU A 727 22.15 50.26 8.20
CA LEU A 727 23.24 49.66 8.97
C LEU A 727 23.64 50.56 10.16
N ASP A 728 22.88 50.48 11.24
CA ASP A 728 22.91 51.40 12.38
C ASP A 728 23.50 50.80 13.67
N GLY A 729 23.61 49.47 13.76
CA GLY A 729 24.05 48.77 14.97
C GLY A 729 23.03 48.79 16.11
N ILE A 730 21.77 49.12 15.80
CA ILE A 730 20.64 49.11 16.74
C ILE A 730 19.62 48.09 16.26
N ASN A 731 19.12 48.26 15.04
CA ASN A 731 18.12 47.39 14.43
C ASN A 731 18.77 46.42 13.44
N PHE A 732 19.77 46.89 12.69
CA PHE A 732 20.47 46.09 11.69
C PHE A 732 21.98 46.17 11.88
N PHE A 733 22.63 45.00 11.91
CA PHE A 733 24.04 44.88 12.27
C PHE A 733 24.92 44.45 11.11
N TRP A 734 24.35 44.05 9.98
CA TRP A 734 25.11 43.70 8.79
C TRP A 734 24.34 43.96 7.52
N ARG A 735 25.07 44.02 6.40
CA ARG A 735 24.52 44.23 5.07
C ARG A 735 25.34 43.46 4.06
N TYR A 736 24.67 42.77 3.15
CA TYR A 736 25.28 42.23 1.94
C TYR A 736 24.82 43.05 0.73
N ASP A 737 25.77 43.46 -0.11
CA ASP A 737 25.50 44.23 -1.32
C ASP A 737 25.44 43.32 -2.54
N ASN A 738 24.23 42.98 -3.00
CA ASN A 738 24.04 42.09 -4.15
C ASN A 738 24.69 42.60 -5.45
N ALA A 739 24.96 43.91 -5.57
CA ALA A 739 25.56 44.48 -6.78
C ALA A 739 27.08 44.37 -6.79
N THR A 740 27.72 44.42 -5.62
CA THR A 740 29.18 44.39 -5.49
C THR A 740 29.71 43.14 -4.82
N TYR A 741 28.83 42.26 -4.34
CA TYR A 741 29.12 41.09 -3.50
C TYR A 741 29.93 41.45 -2.25
N ASP A 742 29.72 42.67 -1.73
CA ASP A 742 30.42 43.15 -0.54
C ASP A 742 29.60 42.88 0.72
N LEU A 743 30.27 42.38 1.75
CA LEU A 743 29.68 42.18 3.07
C LEU A 743 30.18 43.25 4.06
N TYR A 744 29.25 43.87 4.76
CA TYR A 744 29.48 44.87 5.78
C TYR A 744 28.89 44.46 7.12
N ILE A 745 29.56 44.82 8.21
CA ILE A 745 29.08 44.62 9.59
C ILE A 745 29.24 45.93 10.38
N TYR A 746 28.28 46.21 11.24
CA TYR A 746 28.38 47.26 12.25
C TYR A 746 28.89 46.65 13.56
N TYR A 747 30.10 47.04 13.96
CA TYR A 747 30.67 46.66 15.25
C TYR A 747 31.61 47.74 15.79
N SER A 748 31.54 47.99 17.09
CA SER A 748 32.28 49.08 17.75
C SER A 748 33.79 48.85 17.85
N THR A 749 34.23 47.60 17.67
CA THR A 749 35.64 47.17 17.69
C THR A 749 35.92 46.24 16.51
N ASP A 750 37.11 45.65 16.43
CA ASP A 750 37.46 44.68 15.39
C ASP A 750 36.58 43.43 15.50
N PRO A 751 35.78 43.07 14.48
CA PRO A 751 34.85 41.95 14.52
C PRO A 751 35.48 40.56 14.25
N ASN A 752 36.82 40.48 14.09
CA ASN A 752 37.50 39.19 13.92
C ASN A 752 37.25 38.24 15.12
N GLY A 753 36.68 37.06 14.84
CA GLY A 753 36.44 36.02 15.85
C GLY A 753 35.16 36.18 16.69
N VAL A 754 34.38 37.25 16.48
CA VAL A 754 33.07 37.46 17.12
C VAL A 754 31.90 37.34 16.15
N ALA A 755 32.14 37.55 14.86
CA ALA A 755 31.14 37.41 13.81
C ALA A 755 31.25 36.02 13.15
N GLU A 756 30.18 35.23 13.27
CA GLU A 756 30.01 33.97 12.56
C GLU A 756 28.93 34.11 11.49
N ILE A 757 29.21 33.55 10.31
CA ILE A 757 28.28 33.54 9.20
C ILE A 757 27.91 32.09 8.92
N LYS A 758 26.61 31.81 8.90
CA LYS A 758 26.07 30.52 8.50
C LYS A 758 25.43 30.66 7.12
N TYR A 759 25.73 29.71 6.25
CA TYR A 759 25.19 29.60 4.91
C TYR A 759 24.35 28.34 4.79
N ALA A 760 23.36 28.36 3.90
CA ALA A 760 22.87 27.13 3.31
C ALA A 760 23.99 26.49 2.50
N GLY A 761 24.46 25.32 2.94
CA GLY A 761 25.09 24.38 2.04
C GLY A 761 24.06 23.70 1.13
N ASP A 762 24.46 22.59 0.52
CA ASP A 762 23.55 21.71 -0.21
C ASP A 762 22.59 20.97 0.76
N PHE A 763 21.52 20.35 0.28
CA PHE A 763 20.58 19.61 1.15
C PHE A 763 21.24 18.33 1.72
N PRO A 764 21.13 18.05 3.04
CA PRO A 764 21.61 16.81 3.66
C PRO A 764 21.02 15.53 3.04
N LEU A 765 19.74 15.57 2.64
CA LEU A 765 19.00 14.42 2.11
C LEU A 765 18.26 14.80 0.82
N ILE A 766 18.48 14.03 -0.24
CA ILE A 766 17.68 14.04 -1.46
C ILE A 766 17.10 12.66 -1.75
N VAL A 767 15.83 12.62 -2.15
CA VAL A 767 15.10 11.40 -2.53
C VAL A 767 14.43 11.63 -3.87
N GLY A 768 14.65 10.76 -4.86
CA GLY A 768 14.00 10.83 -6.16
C GLY A 768 13.95 9.47 -6.85
N ASN A 769 12.88 9.19 -7.61
CA ASN A 769 12.68 7.89 -8.26
C ASN A 769 12.96 6.69 -7.32
N ALA A 770 12.44 6.77 -6.10
CA ALA A 770 12.64 5.76 -5.06
C ALA A 770 11.29 5.35 -4.47
N ASN A 771 11.16 4.11 -4.02
CA ASN A 771 9.89 3.61 -3.50
C ASN A 771 10.09 2.78 -2.22
N HIS A 772 9.18 2.87 -1.24
CA HIS A 772 9.25 2.12 0.02
C HIS A 772 10.58 2.33 0.77
N ILE A 773 10.82 3.59 1.15
CA ILE A 773 12.02 4.01 1.87
C ILE A 773 11.61 4.64 3.20
N LYS A 774 12.23 4.19 4.30
CA LYS A 774 12.01 4.74 5.63
C LYS A 774 13.27 5.43 6.14
N PHE A 775 13.11 6.63 6.68
CA PHE A 775 14.15 7.33 7.43
C PHE A 775 13.71 7.47 8.88
N GLU A 776 14.57 7.11 9.81
CA GLU A 776 14.25 7.19 11.22
C GLU A 776 15.41 7.62 12.11
N ASN A 777 15.09 8.37 13.17
CA ASN A 777 16.03 8.71 14.24
C ASN A 777 17.27 9.53 13.79
N LEU A 778 17.18 10.32 12.71
CA LEU A 778 18.27 11.17 12.20
C LEU A 778 18.07 12.65 12.57
N ASP A 779 19.16 13.43 12.51
CA ASP A 779 19.16 14.88 12.71
C ASP A 779 19.77 15.58 11.48
N LEU A 780 18.93 16.27 10.70
CA LEU A 780 19.28 16.89 9.43
C LEU A 780 19.34 18.41 9.59
N GLN A 781 20.53 18.98 9.41
CA GLN A 781 20.81 20.40 9.70
C GLN A 781 21.35 21.14 8.48
N GLY A 782 20.95 22.39 8.33
CA GLY A 782 21.35 23.25 7.22
C GLY A 782 20.71 22.89 5.89
N GLY A 783 21.27 23.49 4.83
CA GLY A 783 20.77 23.38 3.46
C GLY A 783 19.74 24.45 3.08
N TRP A 784 19.57 24.67 1.77
CA TRP A 784 18.41 25.41 1.25
C TRP A 784 17.10 24.72 1.65
N THR A 785 17.12 23.40 1.71
CA THR A 785 16.17 22.58 2.47
C THR A 785 16.96 21.51 3.23
N SER A 786 16.47 21.01 4.36
CA SER A 786 17.11 19.86 5.01
C SER A 786 16.76 18.54 4.30
N ILE A 787 15.58 18.48 3.69
CA ILE A 787 15.09 17.31 2.92
C ILE A 787 14.50 17.79 1.60
N TYR A 788 14.92 17.17 0.50
CA TYR A 788 14.35 17.40 -0.84
C TYR A 788 13.81 16.10 -1.43
N ILE A 789 12.48 16.00 -1.58
CA ILE A 789 11.82 14.85 -2.21
C ILE A 789 11.33 15.25 -3.60
N ASN A 790 11.80 14.56 -4.64
CA ASN A 790 11.60 14.92 -6.03
C ASN A 790 10.76 13.88 -6.79
N THR A 791 10.55 14.12 -8.10
CA THR A 791 9.79 13.31 -9.06
C THR A 791 9.93 11.80 -8.85
N ASP A 792 8.80 11.10 -8.95
CA ASP A 792 8.66 9.63 -8.84
C ASP A 792 9.09 9.00 -7.51
N ALA A 793 9.27 9.78 -6.44
CA ALA A 793 9.39 9.23 -5.08
C ALA A 793 8.01 8.77 -4.56
N LYS A 794 7.91 7.52 -4.07
CA LYS A 794 6.65 6.89 -3.63
C LYS A 794 6.80 6.18 -2.29
N ASN A 795 5.78 6.17 -1.44
CA ASN A 795 5.81 5.44 -0.16
C ASN A 795 7.07 5.77 0.68
N ILE A 796 7.30 7.06 0.93
CA ILE A 796 8.46 7.52 1.69
C ILE A 796 8.02 7.86 3.10
N THR A 797 8.66 7.26 4.10
CA THR A 797 8.36 7.48 5.52
C THR A 797 9.49 8.26 6.19
N LEU A 798 9.15 9.36 6.84
CA LEU A 798 10.03 10.16 7.69
C LEU A 798 9.51 10.10 9.13
N ASP A 799 10.20 9.34 9.98
CA ASP A 799 9.75 9.08 11.36
C ASP A 799 10.79 9.58 12.38
N SER A 800 10.33 10.36 13.36
CA SER A 800 11.15 10.72 14.51
C SER A 800 12.46 11.42 14.12
N LEU A 801 12.42 12.32 13.13
CA LEU A 801 13.57 13.10 12.67
C LEU A 801 13.65 14.46 13.38
N ASN A 802 14.87 15.01 13.52
CA ASN A 802 15.07 16.43 13.80
C ASN A 802 15.40 17.12 12.47
N ILE A 803 14.70 18.20 12.13
CA ILE A 803 14.79 18.83 10.82
C ILE A 803 14.88 20.35 10.97
N GLY A 804 15.79 20.98 10.22
CA GLY A 804 15.67 22.40 9.90
C GLY A 804 16.57 23.36 10.67
N LYS A 805 17.40 22.88 11.61
CA LYS A 805 18.33 23.75 12.34
C LYS A 805 19.27 24.45 11.35
N TYR A 806 19.22 25.77 11.31
CA TYR A 806 19.93 26.64 10.37
C TYR A 806 19.56 26.50 8.88
N ALA A 807 18.54 25.72 8.53
CA ALA A 807 18.09 25.57 7.15
C ALA A 807 17.22 26.75 6.69
N VAL A 808 17.06 26.95 5.37
CA VAL A 808 16.04 27.87 4.86
C VAL A 808 14.66 27.22 4.97
N SER A 809 14.48 26.03 4.41
CA SER A 809 13.26 25.24 4.57
C SER A 809 13.56 23.91 5.27
N GLY A 810 12.56 23.30 5.92
CA GLY A 810 12.76 21.99 6.55
C GLY A 810 12.68 20.86 5.52
N LEU A 811 11.52 20.70 4.90
CA LEU A 811 11.26 19.72 3.85
C LEU A 811 10.61 20.40 2.64
N VAL A 812 11.02 19.99 1.46
CA VAL A 812 10.38 20.40 0.20
C VAL A 812 10.06 19.16 -0.61
N THR A 813 8.80 18.99 -1.01
CA THR A 813 8.45 18.10 -2.12
C THR A 813 8.49 18.92 -3.42
N ASN A 814 8.91 18.32 -4.53
CA ASN A 814 8.92 18.99 -5.81
C ASN A 814 8.84 18.00 -6.98
N THR A 815 8.65 18.52 -8.18
CA THR A 815 8.79 17.74 -9.41
C THR A 815 9.30 18.62 -10.55
N ASN A 816 10.09 18.03 -11.45
CA ASN A 816 10.44 18.65 -12.73
C ASN A 816 9.42 18.35 -13.83
N SER A 817 8.40 17.55 -13.54
CA SER A 817 7.42 17.06 -14.50
C SER A 817 6.09 17.82 -14.41
N ASN A 818 5.45 18.03 -15.56
CA ASN A 818 4.06 18.49 -15.61
C ASN A 818 3.05 17.33 -15.61
N ASN A 819 3.52 16.08 -15.49
CA ASN A 819 2.68 14.90 -15.46
C ASN A 819 2.32 14.56 -14.00
N PRO A 820 1.04 14.64 -13.58
CA PRO A 820 0.63 14.31 -12.22
C PRO A 820 0.93 12.87 -11.78
N ALA A 821 1.14 11.94 -12.73
CA ALA A 821 1.52 10.57 -12.40
C ALA A 821 2.96 10.44 -11.84
N GLU A 822 3.79 11.44 -12.09
CA GLU A 822 5.22 11.49 -11.71
C GLU A 822 5.44 12.36 -10.47
N TYR A 823 4.37 12.86 -9.86
CA TYR A 823 4.42 13.60 -8.61
C TYR A 823 4.87 12.67 -7.48
N PRO A 824 5.67 13.16 -6.50
CA PRO A 824 5.80 12.49 -5.22
C PRO A 824 4.46 11.98 -4.71
N GLN A 825 4.41 10.73 -4.25
CA GLN A 825 3.19 10.07 -3.82
C GLN A 825 3.34 9.33 -2.49
N ASP A 826 2.29 9.33 -1.69
CA ASP A 826 2.21 8.56 -0.44
C ASP A 826 3.38 8.86 0.51
N ILE A 827 3.63 10.14 0.77
CA ILE A 827 4.68 10.60 1.69
C ILE A 827 4.12 10.69 3.10
N LEU A 828 4.69 9.93 4.03
CA LEU A 828 4.35 9.92 5.45
C LEU A 828 5.42 10.68 6.26
N VAL A 829 5.01 11.72 6.97
CA VAL A 829 5.85 12.46 7.91
C VAL A 829 5.24 12.34 9.30
N GLU A 830 5.92 11.67 10.22
CA GLU A 830 5.40 11.44 11.57
C GLU A 830 6.43 11.63 12.68
N ASN A 831 5.95 12.05 13.86
CA ASN A 831 6.76 12.20 15.07
C ASN A 831 8.01 13.10 14.91
N CYS A 832 8.05 13.94 13.88
CA CYS A 832 9.20 14.76 13.53
C CYS A 832 9.20 16.10 14.27
N ASN A 833 10.40 16.60 14.55
CA ASN A 833 10.62 17.91 15.16
C ASN A 833 11.24 18.86 14.13
N PHE A 834 10.43 19.79 13.62
CA PHE A 834 10.81 20.85 12.71
C PHE A 834 11.10 22.14 13.49
N ASP A 835 12.37 22.45 13.71
CA ASP A 835 12.78 23.66 14.42
C ASP A 835 13.78 24.45 13.56
N ALA A 836 13.38 25.64 13.11
CA ALA A 836 14.22 26.51 12.29
C ALA A 836 15.42 27.08 13.07
N TYR A 837 15.39 27.01 14.41
CA TYR A 837 16.33 27.69 15.33
C TYR A 837 16.48 29.18 15.03
N PHE A 838 15.44 29.79 14.45
CA PHE A 838 15.40 31.22 14.15
C PHE A 838 14.84 31.96 15.37
N THR A 839 15.57 32.96 15.85
CA THR A 839 15.31 33.59 17.17
C THR A 839 14.99 35.09 17.08
N LEU A 840 14.73 35.59 15.86
CA LEU A 840 14.57 37.02 15.61
C LEU A 840 13.09 37.42 15.51
N ASN A 841 12.65 38.19 16.50
CA ASN A 841 11.28 38.73 16.63
C ASN A 841 11.01 39.93 15.69
N TYR A 842 11.75 40.11 14.59
CA TYR A 842 11.58 41.30 13.73
C TYR A 842 12.06 41.07 12.29
N SER A 843 11.19 40.65 11.39
CA SER A 843 11.45 40.61 9.95
C SER A 843 10.29 41.19 9.16
N MET A 844 10.43 42.45 8.70
CA MET A 844 10.19 42.92 7.32
C MET A 844 10.48 44.43 7.25
N ALA A 845 11.74 44.83 7.01
CA ALA A 845 12.00 46.25 6.72
C ALA A 845 11.42 46.62 5.35
N GLY A 846 10.31 47.35 5.37
CA GLY A 846 9.83 48.18 4.26
C GLY A 846 8.89 47.46 3.29
N THR A 847 7.60 47.43 3.61
CA THR A 847 6.48 47.51 2.65
C THR A 847 6.66 46.75 1.34
N TYR A 848 6.27 45.47 1.34
CA TYR A 848 5.73 44.68 0.21
C TYR A 848 6.39 44.72 -1.19
N HIS A 849 7.60 45.26 -1.36
CA HIS A 849 8.33 45.19 -2.62
C HIS A 849 9.84 45.09 -2.36
N GLY A 850 10.33 43.87 -2.09
CA GLY A 850 11.75 43.53 -2.28
C GLY A 850 12.48 42.71 -1.21
N SER A 851 11.82 41.95 -0.33
CA SER A 851 12.52 41.14 0.69
C SER A 851 12.02 39.70 0.85
N SER A 852 12.15 38.88 -0.19
CA SER A 852 12.17 37.42 -0.07
C SER A 852 13.38 36.89 0.72
N ASP A 853 14.39 37.73 1.00
CA ASP A 853 15.74 37.28 1.36
C ASP A 853 16.14 37.53 2.84
N ARG A 854 15.19 37.52 3.80
CA ARG A 854 15.46 37.99 5.18
C ARG A 854 15.26 36.98 6.32
N GLY A 855 14.93 35.71 6.05
CA GLY A 855 14.72 34.74 7.13
C GLY A 855 14.50 33.30 6.66
N CYS A 856 14.25 32.42 7.64
CA CYS A 856 13.81 31.05 7.40
C CYS A 856 12.49 31.03 6.60
N GLY A 857 12.39 30.11 5.67
CA GLY A 857 11.20 29.81 4.86
C GLY A 857 10.25 28.88 5.60
N ASP A 858 9.73 27.87 4.90
CA ASP A 858 8.70 26.96 5.42
C ASP A 858 9.27 25.75 6.15
N GLY A 859 8.57 25.27 7.17
CA GLY A 859 8.89 24.00 7.80
C GLY A 859 8.73 22.85 6.82
N ILE A 860 7.55 22.77 6.19
CA ILE A 860 7.28 21.89 5.04
C ILE A 860 6.71 22.75 3.93
N ARG A 861 7.27 22.63 2.72
CA ARG A 861 6.68 23.17 1.49
C ARG A 861 6.28 22.02 0.57
N LEU A 862 4.98 21.83 0.43
CA LEU A 862 4.39 20.84 -0.46
C LEU A 862 4.20 21.44 -1.84
N HIS A 863 4.98 20.95 -2.79
CA HIS A 863 4.83 21.25 -4.19
C HIS A 863 4.73 19.93 -4.96
N ALA A 864 3.67 19.77 -5.75
CA ALA A 864 3.36 18.56 -6.54
C ALA A 864 3.30 17.27 -5.72
N LEU A 865 2.62 17.26 -4.57
CA LEU A 865 2.41 16.04 -3.77
C LEU A 865 1.02 15.48 -4.01
N LYS A 866 0.91 14.17 -4.28
CA LYS A 866 -0.38 13.47 -4.36
C LYS A 866 -0.43 12.36 -3.32
N ALA A 867 -1.41 12.39 -2.44
CA ALA A 867 -1.55 11.48 -1.31
C ALA A 867 -0.37 11.54 -0.33
N GLY A 868 -0.68 11.49 0.97
CA GLY A 868 0.31 11.56 2.03
C GLY A 868 -0.28 11.99 3.35
N GLU A 869 0.48 11.79 4.43
CA GLU A 869 0.07 12.14 5.79
C GLU A 869 1.19 12.91 6.49
N ILE A 870 0.84 14.02 7.16
CA ILE A 870 1.73 14.73 8.07
C ILE A 870 1.07 14.73 9.44
N LYS A 871 1.65 14.00 10.40
CA LYS A 871 1.02 13.82 11.70
C LYS A 871 1.96 13.82 12.90
N ASN A 872 1.43 14.17 14.07
CA ASN A 872 2.17 14.11 15.33
C ASN A 872 3.53 14.85 15.29
N CYS A 873 3.65 15.89 14.46
CA CYS A 873 4.87 16.67 14.31
C CYS A 873 4.82 17.98 15.10
N TYR A 874 5.99 18.45 15.51
CA TYR A 874 6.17 19.73 16.20
C TYR A 874 6.88 20.73 15.30
N PHE A 875 6.33 21.93 15.15
CA PHE A 875 6.86 23.01 14.33
C PHE A 875 7.13 24.26 15.18
N LYS A 876 8.34 24.80 15.08
CA LYS A 876 8.74 26.01 15.81
C LYS A 876 9.48 27.01 14.93
N ASN A 877 9.01 28.26 14.96
CA ASN A 877 9.66 29.45 14.42
C ASN A 877 9.98 29.41 12.90
N TRP A 878 9.02 28.95 12.08
CA TRP A 878 9.15 28.97 10.61
C TRP A 878 8.54 30.24 10.00
N GLY A 879 9.36 30.99 9.25
CA GLY A 879 9.17 32.39 8.85
C GLY A 879 8.20 32.66 7.70
N HIS A 880 7.47 31.66 7.20
CA HIS A 880 6.35 31.85 6.27
C HIS A 880 5.19 30.92 6.62
N ALA A 881 5.38 29.60 6.63
CA ALA A 881 4.42 28.62 7.12
C ALA A 881 5.13 27.49 7.86
N SER A 882 4.48 26.93 8.88
CA SER A 882 4.88 25.64 9.44
C SER A 882 4.70 24.55 8.37
N ILE A 883 3.56 24.58 7.69
CA ILE A 883 3.25 23.73 6.53
C ILE A 883 2.60 24.61 5.46
N GLY A 884 3.22 24.65 4.28
CA GLY A 884 2.77 25.39 3.10
C GLY A 884 2.39 24.45 1.95
N PHE A 885 1.26 24.69 1.29
CA PHE A 885 0.82 24.03 0.07
C PHE A 885 0.94 25.03 -1.09
N ASP A 886 1.87 24.80 -1.99
CA ASP A 886 2.24 25.76 -3.03
C ASP A 886 1.37 25.61 -4.29
N GLY A 887 0.82 26.73 -4.76
CA GLY A 887 -0.15 26.81 -5.87
C GLY A 887 0.42 27.40 -7.16
N GLY A 888 1.52 26.86 -7.68
CA GLY A 888 2.09 27.30 -8.96
C GLY A 888 1.14 27.15 -10.17
N SER A 889 1.51 27.70 -11.33
CA SER A 889 0.62 27.79 -12.51
C SER A 889 0.12 26.46 -13.11
N ASN A 890 0.67 25.30 -12.72
CA ASN A 890 0.32 23.96 -13.23
C ASN A 890 0.48 22.83 -12.19
N ILE A 891 0.73 23.16 -10.92
CA ILE A 891 1.14 22.16 -9.92
C ILE A 891 0.11 22.15 -8.80
N LYS A 892 -0.46 20.97 -8.51
CA LYS A 892 -1.51 20.77 -7.52
C LYS A 892 -1.06 19.79 -6.46
N VAL A 893 -1.30 20.13 -5.20
CA VAL A 893 -1.25 19.20 -4.09
C VAL A 893 -2.63 18.56 -3.94
N SER A 894 -2.72 17.24 -3.83
CA SER A 894 -4.02 16.58 -3.65
C SER A 894 -3.98 15.40 -2.69
N ASP A 895 -5.13 15.09 -2.10
CA ASP A 895 -5.34 13.89 -1.27
C ASP A 895 -4.41 13.80 -0.03
N VAL A 896 -3.89 14.94 0.44
CA VAL A 896 -2.98 15.00 1.61
C VAL A 896 -3.77 15.20 2.90
N LYS A 897 -3.36 14.51 3.96
CA LYS A 897 -3.89 14.66 5.31
C LYS A 897 -2.88 15.32 6.24
N VAL A 898 -3.31 16.30 7.02
CA VAL A 898 -2.47 16.99 8.02
C VAL A 898 -3.19 16.98 9.35
N PHE A 899 -2.67 16.23 10.34
CA PHE A 899 -3.39 16.10 11.61
C PHE A 899 -2.55 15.87 12.85
N GLU A 900 -3.09 16.23 14.02
CA GLU A 900 -2.43 16.05 15.33
C GLU A 900 -1.06 16.76 15.43
N ASN A 901 -0.82 17.79 14.63
CA ASN A 901 0.42 18.56 14.67
C ASN A 901 0.31 19.74 15.64
N TYR A 902 1.45 20.13 16.20
CA TYR A 902 1.58 21.34 17.04
C TYR A 902 2.48 22.36 16.35
N MET A 903 1.95 23.55 16.10
CA MET A 903 2.62 24.60 15.34
C MET A 903 2.66 25.89 16.14
N THR A 904 3.86 26.45 16.30
CA THR A 904 4.03 27.71 17.04
C THR A 904 5.17 28.55 16.50
N SER A 905 5.09 29.87 16.69
CA SER A 905 6.11 30.81 16.23
C SER A 905 6.26 32.01 17.17
N PRO A 906 6.53 31.77 18.46
CA PRO A 906 6.55 32.82 19.48
C PRO A 906 7.73 33.80 19.31
N ASP A 907 8.80 33.37 18.66
CA ASP A 907 10.03 34.15 18.57
C ASP A 907 10.15 34.94 17.26
N ILE A 908 9.17 34.81 16.36
CA ILE A 908 9.16 35.46 15.03
C ILE A 908 7.85 36.20 14.79
N CYS A 909 7.93 37.28 14.02
CA CYS A 909 6.81 38.19 13.82
C CYS A 909 6.05 37.99 12.50
N TYR A 910 6.42 36.96 11.73
CA TYR A 910 5.71 36.48 10.55
C TYR A 910 5.93 34.97 10.42
N GLY A 911 5.03 34.13 10.97
CA GLY A 911 5.17 32.68 10.86
C GLY A 911 4.22 31.84 11.70
N GLY A 912 4.36 30.52 11.58
CA GLY A 912 3.67 29.52 12.41
C GLY A 912 2.31 29.03 11.87
N ARG A 913 1.87 29.55 10.72
CA ARG A 913 0.59 29.21 10.08
C ARG A 913 0.60 27.89 9.31
N ILE A 914 -0.60 27.41 8.98
CA ILE A 914 -0.83 26.55 7.80
C ILE A 914 -1.18 27.47 6.64
N GLY A 915 -0.40 27.40 5.55
CA GLY A 915 -0.63 28.19 4.35
C GLY A 915 -1.05 27.31 3.18
N ILE A 916 -2.23 27.53 2.61
CA ILE A 916 -2.67 26.80 1.43
C ILE A 916 -2.91 27.79 0.30
N ASP A 917 -2.06 27.72 -0.72
CA ASP A 917 -2.18 28.53 -1.94
C ASP A 917 -2.96 27.78 -3.04
N ASP A 918 -2.84 26.47 -3.15
CA ASP A 918 -3.72 25.59 -3.95
C ASP A 918 -3.65 24.15 -3.41
N ALA A 919 -4.81 23.50 -3.29
CA ALA A 919 -4.92 22.11 -2.85
C ALA A 919 -6.26 21.52 -3.28
N VAL A 920 -6.31 20.22 -3.56
CA VAL A 920 -7.55 19.53 -3.92
C VAL A 920 -7.77 18.32 -3.04
N ASN A 921 -8.98 18.17 -2.48
CA ASN A 921 -9.38 16.98 -1.72
C ASN A 921 -8.43 16.65 -0.55
N CYS A 922 -7.91 17.67 0.13
CA CYS A 922 -7.05 17.52 1.30
C CYS A 922 -7.85 17.64 2.61
N GLU A 923 -7.39 16.98 3.67
CA GLU A 923 -8.04 16.92 4.98
C GLU A 923 -7.10 17.46 6.06
N ILE A 924 -7.47 18.54 6.74
CA ILE A 924 -6.64 19.19 7.76
C ILE A 924 -7.41 19.20 9.07
N TYR A 925 -6.94 18.43 10.07
CA TYR A 925 -7.72 18.25 11.29
C TYR A 925 -6.95 17.99 12.56
N ASN A 926 -7.56 18.24 13.72
CA ASN A 926 -6.95 17.99 15.04
C ASN A 926 -5.60 18.68 15.29
N ASN A 927 -5.23 19.69 14.50
CA ASN A 927 -3.98 20.43 14.68
C ASN A 927 -4.15 21.54 15.71
N GLN A 928 -3.05 21.90 16.36
CA GLN A 928 -2.95 23.05 17.26
C GLN A 928 -2.01 24.09 16.65
N ILE A 929 -2.56 25.25 16.31
CA ILE A 929 -1.85 26.39 15.72
C ILE A 929 -1.90 27.51 16.76
N VAL A 930 -0.78 27.71 17.45
CA VAL A 930 -0.74 28.47 18.70
C VAL A 930 0.34 29.55 18.66
N ASN A 931 0.02 30.76 19.13
CA ASN A 931 0.94 31.90 19.19
C ASN A 931 1.59 32.18 17.82
N THR A 932 0.75 32.39 16.81
CA THR A 932 1.17 32.83 15.49
C THR A 932 1.05 34.34 15.36
N SER A 933 1.72 34.91 14.37
CA SER A 933 1.68 36.34 14.10
C SER A 933 1.10 36.67 12.72
N VAL A 934 0.52 35.66 12.07
CA VAL A 934 -0.05 35.66 10.72
C VAL A 934 -1.20 34.64 10.67
N GLN A 935 -2.11 34.88 9.74
CA GLN A 935 -3.28 34.06 9.46
C GLN A 935 -2.93 32.70 8.86
N SER A 936 -3.73 31.69 9.20
CA SER A 936 -3.77 30.46 8.41
C SER A 936 -4.63 30.67 7.17
N GLN A 937 -4.07 30.35 6.00
CA GLN A 937 -4.68 30.62 4.71
C GLN A 937 -5.36 29.36 4.18
N LEU A 938 -6.63 29.48 3.79
CA LEU A 938 -7.41 28.41 3.20
C LEU A 938 -7.79 28.75 1.77
N ASN A 939 -7.43 27.84 0.86
CA ASN A 939 -7.68 27.93 -0.57
C ASN A 939 -7.91 26.53 -1.14
N GLY A 940 -8.06 26.43 -2.46
CA GLY A 940 -8.21 25.19 -3.20
C GLY A 940 -9.66 24.74 -3.29
N GLN A 941 -9.84 23.45 -3.59
CA GLN A 941 -11.13 22.86 -3.90
C GLN A 941 -11.37 21.57 -3.14
N TYR A 942 -12.61 21.36 -2.68
CA TYR A 942 -13.02 20.11 -2.01
C TYR A 942 -12.21 19.77 -0.75
N ASN A 943 -11.54 20.74 -0.14
CA ASN A 943 -10.75 20.50 1.08
C ASN A 943 -11.65 20.52 2.32
N HIS A 944 -11.26 19.74 3.33
CA HIS A 944 -12.00 19.59 4.59
C HIS A 944 -11.12 20.01 5.76
N TYR A 945 -11.54 21.05 6.47
CA TYR A 945 -10.83 21.63 7.62
C TYR A 945 -11.67 21.45 8.87
N HIS A 946 -11.25 20.58 9.78
CA HIS A 946 -12.09 20.31 10.94
C HIS A 946 -11.35 20.07 12.23
N HIS A 947 -11.99 20.40 13.35
CA HIS A 947 -11.47 20.07 14.66
C HIS A 947 -10.06 20.64 14.96
N ASN A 948 -9.67 21.74 14.31
CA ASN A 948 -8.40 22.41 14.60
C ASN A 948 -8.58 23.49 15.68
N ILE A 949 -7.51 23.72 16.44
CA ILE A 949 -7.40 24.78 17.43
C ILE A 949 -6.50 25.88 16.87
N PHE A 950 -7.03 27.10 16.82
CA PHE A 950 -6.26 28.32 16.52
C PHE A 950 -6.32 29.21 17.76
N ASP A 951 -5.19 29.37 18.47
CA ASP A 951 -5.12 30.17 19.70
C ASP A 951 -4.03 31.24 19.61
N GLY A 952 -4.43 32.49 19.81
CA GLY A 952 -3.48 33.58 20.02
C GLY A 952 -2.79 34.04 18.74
N THR A 953 -3.53 34.19 17.63
CA THR A 953 -3.00 34.89 16.46
C THR A 953 -2.89 36.39 16.75
N THR A 954 -1.66 36.88 16.83
CA THR A 954 -1.33 38.27 17.17
C THR A 954 -1.01 39.08 15.92
N ASN A 955 -1.20 40.40 15.99
CA ASN A 955 -0.82 41.27 14.89
C ASN A 955 0.71 41.35 14.81
N THR A 956 1.21 41.35 13.58
CA THR A 956 2.61 41.64 13.37
C THR A 956 2.94 43.06 13.87
N PRO A 957 4.00 43.25 14.69
CA PRO A 957 4.45 44.56 15.15
C PRO A 957 4.98 45.46 14.02
N LEU A 958 4.97 44.97 12.77
CA LEU A 958 5.59 45.59 11.59
C LEU A 958 4.64 46.48 10.80
N VAL A 959 3.33 46.20 10.82
CA VAL A 959 2.35 46.97 10.05
C VAL A 959 1.24 47.42 10.99
N ALA A 960 1.30 48.68 11.41
CA ALA A 960 0.18 49.30 12.12
C ALA A 960 -1.06 49.25 11.20
N ASP A 961 -2.18 48.78 11.75
CA ASP A 961 -3.50 48.73 11.09
C ASP A 961 -3.71 47.60 10.05
N VAL A 962 -2.79 46.62 9.92
CA VAL A 962 -3.09 45.33 9.27
C VAL A 962 -3.29 44.29 10.36
N VAL A 963 -4.52 43.79 10.44
CA VAL A 963 -4.97 42.79 11.41
C VAL A 963 -5.08 41.44 10.71
N ASP A 964 -4.20 40.50 11.05
CA ASP A 964 -4.30 39.14 10.52
C ASP A 964 -5.38 38.35 11.24
N ALA A 965 -6.07 37.47 10.50
CA ALA A 965 -7.13 36.65 11.06
C ALA A 965 -6.57 35.37 11.67
N GLY A 966 -7.31 34.65 12.53
CA GLY A 966 -6.96 33.27 12.88
C GLY A 966 -6.96 32.39 11.63
N ILE A 967 -8.07 32.44 10.90
CA ILE A 967 -8.25 31.80 9.59
C ILE A 967 -8.69 32.84 8.56
N GLU A 968 -8.06 32.81 7.38
CA GLU A 968 -8.47 33.58 6.22
C GLU A 968 -8.72 32.67 5.01
N MET A 969 -9.94 32.74 4.48
CA MET A 969 -10.28 32.18 3.18
C MET A 969 -10.01 33.23 2.09
N GLN A 970 -8.99 32.96 1.28
CA GLN A 970 -8.51 33.90 0.28
C GLN A 970 -8.03 33.14 -0.96
N GLY A 971 -8.36 33.67 -2.13
CA GLY A 971 -7.85 33.13 -3.39
C GLY A 971 -6.40 33.56 -3.64
N TYR A 972 -5.59 32.60 -4.01
CA TYR A 972 -4.22 32.70 -4.53
C TYR A 972 -4.11 31.68 -5.66
N SER A 973 -3.25 31.95 -6.66
CA SER A 973 -3.06 31.11 -7.86
C SER A 973 -4.26 31.07 -8.83
N ASN A 974 -4.07 30.62 -10.08
CA ASN A 974 -5.08 30.65 -11.16
C ASN A 974 -6.33 29.74 -10.95
N GLN A 975 -6.73 29.41 -9.72
CA GLN A 975 -7.81 28.48 -9.38
C GLN A 975 -8.87 29.12 -8.46
N GLU A 976 -10.09 28.59 -8.49
CA GLU A 976 -11.21 29.03 -7.65
C GLU A 976 -11.16 28.40 -6.26
N VAL A 977 -11.61 29.15 -5.24
CA VAL A 977 -11.78 28.66 -3.86
C VAL A 977 -13.21 28.17 -3.69
N THR A 978 -13.43 26.87 -3.84
CA THR A 978 -14.79 26.34 -3.91
C THR A 978 -14.98 24.95 -3.34
N GLN A 979 -16.20 24.67 -2.86
CA GLN A 979 -16.62 23.37 -2.35
C GLN A 979 -15.78 22.87 -1.17
N ASN A 980 -15.10 23.77 -0.45
CA ASN A 980 -14.42 23.45 0.79
C ASN A 980 -15.40 23.41 1.95
N THR A 981 -15.16 22.53 2.93
CA THR A 981 -15.91 22.47 4.19
C THR A 981 -15.00 22.82 5.36
N ILE A 982 -15.37 23.84 6.13
CA ILE A 982 -14.68 24.27 7.35
C ILE A 982 -15.64 24.08 8.51
N GLU A 983 -15.37 23.10 9.36
CA GLU A 983 -16.31 22.74 10.43
C GLU A 983 -15.68 22.37 11.77
N ASN A 984 -16.43 22.58 12.86
CA ASN A 984 -16.02 22.08 14.18
C ASN A 984 -14.63 22.58 14.65
N ASN A 985 -14.13 23.71 14.13
CA ASN A 985 -12.88 24.31 14.59
C ASN A 985 -13.14 25.26 15.76
N VAL A 986 -12.12 25.45 16.61
CA VAL A 986 -12.11 26.45 17.67
C VAL A 986 -11.05 27.51 17.37
N ILE A 987 -11.49 28.76 17.27
CA ILE A 987 -10.62 29.92 17.04
C ILE A 987 -10.79 30.87 18.22
N VAL A 988 -9.72 31.06 18.98
CA VAL A 988 -9.72 31.85 20.20
C VAL A 988 -8.62 32.91 20.19
N ASN A 989 -8.87 34.02 20.86
CA ASN A 989 -7.86 35.04 21.19
C ASN A 989 -7.13 35.68 19.99
N ALA A 990 -7.72 35.68 18.79
CA ALA A 990 -7.15 36.40 17.66
C ALA A 990 -7.26 37.92 17.85
N GLU A 991 -6.14 38.65 17.66
CA GLU A 991 -6.12 40.11 17.72
C GLU A 991 -6.92 40.75 16.58
N GLY A 992 -6.83 40.19 15.37
CA GLY A 992 -7.69 40.46 14.23
C GLY A 992 -8.93 39.56 14.20
N PRO A 993 -9.59 39.38 13.04
CA PRO A 993 -10.75 38.50 12.96
C PRO A 993 -10.40 37.07 13.38
N GLY A 994 -11.34 36.35 13.99
CA GLY A 994 -11.15 34.91 14.14
C GLY A 994 -11.21 34.22 12.78
N PHE A 995 -12.21 34.60 11.97
CA PHE A 995 -12.39 34.08 10.63
C PHE A 995 -12.69 35.19 9.64
N ARG A 996 -12.02 35.17 8.48
CA ARG A 996 -12.17 36.17 7.42
C ARG A 996 -12.40 35.50 6.06
N ILE A 997 -13.34 36.03 5.28
CA ILE A 997 -13.47 35.79 3.85
C ILE A 997 -13.10 37.08 3.13
N SER A 998 -11.97 37.08 2.44
CA SER A 998 -11.39 38.25 1.75
C SER A 998 -11.38 38.02 0.24
N GLY A 999 -12.12 38.85 -0.50
CA GLY A 999 -12.03 38.84 -1.96
C GLY A 999 -10.85 39.70 -2.43
N ASN A 1000 -9.91 39.13 -3.18
CA ASN A 1000 -8.94 39.92 -3.93
C ASN A 1000 -9.41 40.09 -5.39
N ASN A 1001 -8.63 40.79 -6.21
CA ASN A 1001 -9.03 41.20 -7.56
C ASN A 1001 -9.04 40.04 -8.57
N ASP A 1002 -8.61 38.84 -8.16
CA ASP A 1002 -8.06 37.86 -9.08
C ASP A 1002 -8.83 36.52 -9.10
N TYR A 1003 -9.61 36.16 -8.05
CA TYR A 1003 -10.18 34.81 -7.91
C TYR A 1003 -11.59 34.73 -7.28
N ASN A 1004 -12.38 33.74 -7.72
CA ASN A 1004 -13.71 33.48 -7.16
C ASN A 1004 -13.63 32.68 -5.85
N ILE A 1005 -14.42 33.09 -4.85
CA ILE A 1005 -14.60 32.36 -3.58
C ILE A 1005 -16.10 32.07 -3.40
N HIS A 1006 -16.50 30.82 -3.63
CA HIS A 1006 -17.91 30.45 -3.67
C HIS A 1006 -18.21 28.99 -3.36
N ASP A 1007 -19.46 28.70 -3.00
CA ASP A 1007 -19.95 27.34 -2.71
C ASP A 1007 -19.13 26.62 -1.61
N ASN A 1008 -18.49 27.37 -0.71
CA ASN A 1008 -17.84 26.84 0.49
C ASN A 1008 -18.83 26.76 1.65
N ILE A 1009 -18.61 25.83 2.56
CA ILE A 1009 -19.46 25.59 3.73
C ILE A 1009 -18.64 25.84 5.00
N ILE A 1010 -19.06 26.82 5.81
CA ILE A 1010 -18.46 27.18 7.09
C ILE A 1010 -19.50 26.91 8.17
N LYS A 1011 -19.32 25.87 8.98
CA LYS A 1011 -20.35 25.45 9.94
C LYS A 1011 -19.84 24.90 11.26
N ASN A 1012 -20.63 24.97 12.32
CA ASN A 1012 -20.29 24.39 13.63
C ASN A 1012 -18.96 24.86 14.26
N ASN A 1013 -18.39 25.98 13.80
CA ASN A 1013 -17.14 26.51 14.38
C ASN A 1013 -17.44 27.41 15.59
N ILE A 1014 -16.52 27.44 16.56
CA ILE A 1014 -16.54 28.42 17.66
C ILE A 1014 -15.50 29.50 17.37
N ILE A 1015 -15.94 30.75 17.30
CA ILE A 1015 -15.11 31.94 17.20
C ILE A 1015 -15.28 32.74 18.48
N TYR A 1016 -14.30 32.66 19.37
CA TYR A 1016 -14.39 33.14 20.74
C TYR A 1016 -13.40 34.27 21.03
N ASN A 1017 -13.92 35.42 21.49
CA ASN A 1017 -13.15 36.60 21.92
C ASN A 1017 -12.10 37.09 20.89
N CYS A 1018 -12.40 36.97 19.60
CA CYS A 1018 -11.54 37.48 18.54
C CYS A 1018 -11.83 38.95 18.19
N GLY A 1019 -10.98 39.55 17.35
CA GLY A 1019 -11.15 40.92 16.86
C GLY A 1019 -10.83 41.98 17.91
N THR A 1020 -10.01 41.65 18.90
CA THR A 1020 -9.77 42.49 20.08
C THR A 1020 -9.17 43.86 19.73
N THR A 1021 -8.43 43.95 18.62
CA THR A 1021 -7.81 45.20 18.14
C THR A 1021 -8.66 45.96 17.11
N ILE A 1022 -9.73 45.33 16.59
CA ILE A 1022 -10.63 45.88 15.55
C ILE A 1022 -12.08 45.93 15.99
N SER A 1023 -12.31 46.39 17.21
CA SER A 1023 -13.66 46.60 17.76
C SER A 1023 -14.54 45.34 17.80
N GLY A 1024 -13.92 44.16 17.96
CA GLY A 1024 -14.59 42.88 18.14
C GLY A 1024 -15.12 42.23 16.86
N LYS A 1025 -14.68 42.70 15.68
CA LYS A 1025 -14.95 42.05 14.38
C LYS A 1025 -14.37 40.63 14.36
N SER A 1026 -15.16 39.66 14.80
CA SER A 1026 -14.74 38.28 15.02
C SER A 1026 -14.91 37.44 13.76
N LEU A 1027 -16.02 37.63 13.03
CA LEU A 1027 -16.29 37.03 11.73
C LEU A 1027 -16.39 38.16 10.70
N VAL A 1028 -15.59 38.10 9.63
CA VAL A 1028 -15.54 39.15 8.61
C VAL A 1028 -15.78 38.56 7.21
N VAL A 1029 -16.73 39.13 6.49
CA VAL A 1029 -16.87 38.99 5.03
C VAL A 1029 -16.64 40.35 4.42
N GLU A 1030 -15.52 40.52 3.73
CA GLU A 1030 -15.09 41.81 3.18
C GLU A 1030 -15.98 42.34 2.06
N SER A 1031 -15.75 43.59 1.66
CA SER A 1031 -16.42 44.23 0.53
C SER A 1031 -16.36 43.33 -0.73
N ASN A 1032 -17.41 43.38 -1.55
CA ASN A 1032 -17.44 42.63 -2.83
C ASN A 1032 -17.07 43.53 -4.00
N ASP A 1033 -16.03 44.34 -3.86
CA ASP A 1033 -15.73 45.40 -4.84
C ASP A 1033 -15.48 44.84 -6.26
N TYR A 1034 -15.07 43.57 -6.35
CA TYR A 1034 -14.82 42.85 -7.60
C TYR A 1034 -15.91 41.85 -8.00
N GLY A 1035 -16.92 41.61 -7.15
CA GLY A 1035 -18.00 40.65 -7.42
C GLY A 1035 -17.58 39.17 -7.35
N LEU A 1036 -16.45 38.87 -6.70
CA LEU A 1036 -15.80 37.56 -6.74
C LEU A 1036 -16.14 36.64 -5.55
N THR A 1037 -16.77 37.16 -4.49
CA THR A 1037 -17.17 36.34 -3.33
C THR A 1037 -18.69 36.24 -3.22
N TYR A 1038 -19.25 35.04 -3.41
CA TYR A 1038 -20.69 34.77 -3.53
C TYR A 1038 -21.04 33.32 -3.15
N ASN A 1039 -22.31 32.99 -2.92
CA ASN A 1039 -22.80 31.62 -2.67
C ASN A 1039 -22.15 30.81 -1.52
N ASN A 1040 -21.39 31.41 -0.62
CA ASN A 1040 -20.85 30.68 0.54
C ASN A 1040 -21.93 30.48 1.61
N SER A 1041 -21.82 29.39 2.36
CA SER A 1041 -22.74 29.03 3.43
C SER A 1041 -22.08 29.22 4.80
N LEU A 1042 -22.69 30.00 5.68
CA LEU A 1042 -22.26 30.21 7.07
C LEU A 1042 -23.38 29.77 8.01
N LEU A 1043 -23.23 28.57 8.58
CA LEU A 1043 -24.31 27.84 9.25
C LEU A 1043 -23.92 27.44 10.67
N ASN A 1044 -24.76 27.68 11.68
CA ASN A 1044 -24.54 27.11 13.02
C ASN A 1044 -23.14 27.38 13.62
N ASN A 1045 -22.50 28.52 13.30
CA ASN A 1045 -21.27 28.91 13.97
C ASN A 1045 -21.60 29.71 15.24
N ASP A 1046 -20.82 29.53 16.31
CA ASP A 1046 -20.88 30.41 17.48
C ASP A 1046 -19.85 31.53 17.35
N VAL A 1047 -20.31 32.78 17.38
CA VAL A 1047 -19.47 33.98 17.20
C VAL A 1047 -19.67 34.89 18.40
N PHE A 1048 -18.82 34.71 19.41
CA PHE A 1048 -18.97 35.33 20.72
C PHE A 1048 -17.83 36.26 21.08
N SER A 1049 -18.17 37.44 21.61
CA SER A 1049 -17.23 38.34 22.27
C SER A 1049 -17.83 38.85 23.57
N SER A 1050 -17.04 38.82 24.63
CA SER A 1050 -17.40 39.41 25.92
C SER A 1050 -17.42 40.96 25.90
N SER A 1051 -16.81 41.56 24.88
CA SER A 1051 -16.60 43.02 24.78
C SER A 1051 -17.68 43.76 23.96
N THR A 1052 -18.34 43.06 23.03
CA THR A 1052 -19.32 43.64 22.12
C THR A 1052 -20.31 42.59 21.64
N THR A 1053 -21.53 43.01 21.33
CA THR A 1053 -22.54 42.16 20.69
C THR A 1053 -22.55 42.30 19.17
N GLN A 1054 -21.72 43.20 18.61
CA GLN A 1054 -21.58 43.42 17.18
C GLN A 1054 -20.29 42.74 16.71
N THR A 1055 -20.38 41.45 16.38
CA THR A 1055 -19.22 40.58 16.15
C THR A 1055 -19.04 40.14 14.69
N CYS A 1056 -20.05 40.35 13.83
CA CYS A 1056 -20.03 39.94 12.43
C CYS A 1056 -19.98 41.16 11.51
N ASP A 1057 -18.91 41.33 10.74
CA ASP A 1057 -18.83 42.31 9.67
C ASP A 1057 -19.21 41.65 8.34
N PHE A 1058 -20.20 42.21 7.64
CA PHE A 1058 -20.59 41.75 6.31
C PHE A 1058 -20.69 42.94 5.36
N ARG A 1059 -19.75 43.01 4.41
CA ARG A 1059 -19.62 44.11 3.42
C ARG A 1059 -19.47 45.47 4.11
N ASP A 1060 -18.45 45.60 4.95
CA ASP A 1060 -18.07 46.81 5.71
C ASP A 1060 -19.13 47.34 6.67
N THR A 1061 -20.11 46.50 7.00
CA THR A 1061 -21.20 46.83 7.92
C THR A 1061 -21.18 45.84 9.06
N LEU A 1062 -21.10 46.36 10.28
CA LEU A 1062 -21.04 45.56 11.49
C LEU A 1062 -22.44 45.21 12.00
N TYR A 1063 -22.67 43.94 12.29
CA TYR A 1063 -23.94 43.38 12.75
C TYR A 1063 -23.76 42.59 14.05
N SER A 1064 -24.85 42.47 14.81
CA SER A 1064 -24.97 41.35 15.75
C SER A 1064 -25.21 40.05 14.99
N VAL A 1065 -24.94 38.89 15.61
CA VAL A 1065 -25.16 37.59 14.96
C VAL A 1065 -26.62 37.41 14.49
N ALA A 1066 -27.59 37.90 15.27
CA ALA A 1066 -29.00 37.89 14.85
C ALA A 1066 -29.25 38.77 13.61
N GLY A 1067 -28.60 39.92 13.51
CA GLY A 1067 -28.64 40.78 12.32
C GLY A 1067 -27.94 40.13 11.12
N PHE A 1068 -26.84 39.42 11.36
CA PHE A 1068 -26.08 38.68 10.35
C PHE A 1068 -26.90 37.54 9.74
N ASN A 1069 -27.59 36.74 10.56
CA ASN A 1069 -28.50 35.70 10.07
C ASN A 1069 -29.66 36.24 9.20
N ALA A 1070 -30.04 37.51 9.38
CA ALA A 1070 -31.07 38.15 8.56
C ALA A 1070 -30.58 38.56 7.15
N LEU A 1071 -29.29 38.37 6.84
CA LEU A 1071 -28.66 38.71 5.56
C LEU A 1071 -28.63 37.54 4.56
N SER A 1072 -29.20 36.38 4.89
CA SER A 1072 -29.28 35.25 3.95
C SER A 1072 -29.87 35.68 2.59
N GLU A 1073 -29.45 35.00 1.52
CA GLU A 1073 -29.74 35.29 0.10
C GLU A 1073 -29.01 36.52 -0.48
N ARG A 1074 -28.40 37.38 0.34
CA ARG A 1074 -27.57 38.49 -0.15
C ARG A 1074 -26.31 37.95 -0.81
N ASP A 1075 -26.05 38.36 -2.05
CA ASP A 1075 -24.96 37.85 -2.90
C ASP A 1075 -24.97 36.31 -3.03
N GLY A 1076 -26.15 35.69 -2.88
CA GLY A 1076 -26.33 34.24 -2.93
C GLY A 1076 -25.88 33.47 -1.69
N TYR A 1077 -25.42 34.15 -0.63
CA TYR A 1077 -24.99 33.50 0.61
C TYR A 1077 -26.15 32.79 1.31
N THR A 1078 -25.86 31.65 1.95
CA THR A 1078 -26.78 31.02 2.90
C THR A 1078 -26.28 31.29 4.31
N ILE A 1079 -26.97 32.13 5.07
CA ILE A 1079 -26.55 32.52 6.42
C ILE A 1079 -27.67 32.20 7.38
N SER A 1080 -27.48 31.23 8.26
CA SER A 1080 -28.54 30.82 9.19
C SER A 1080 -28.01 30.14 10.43
N ASN A 1081 -28.81 30.21 11.51
CA ASN A 1081 -28.57 29.52 12.77
C ASN A 1081 -27.22 29.79 13.45
N ASN A 1082 -26.45 30.79 13.01
CA ASN A 1082 -25.29 31.24 13.77
C ASN A 1082 -25.75 31.81 15.11
N MET A 1083 -24.94 31.67 16.16
CA MET A 1083 -25.26 32.12 17.51
C MET A 1083 -24.18 33.01 18.11
N ALA A 1084 -24.56 33.69 19.21
CA ALA A 1084 -23.69 34.56 20.00
C ALA A 1084 -23.74 34.12 21.46
N GLY A 1085 -23.51 32.83 21.71
CA GLY A 1085 -23.54 32.22 23.02
C GLY A 1085 -22.14 32.22 23.63
N ASN A 1086 -21.99 32.38 24.95
CA ASN A 1086 -20.69 32.06 25.53
C ASN A 1086 -20.53 30.54 25.47
N PRO A 1087 -19.50 29.97 24.83
CA PRO A 1087 -19.34 28.51 24.74
C PRO A 1087 -19.12 27.85 26.10
N LEU A 1088 -18.77 28.61 27.14
CA LEU A 1088 -18.53 28.12 28.50
C LEU A 1088 -17.53 26.96 28.50
N PHE A 1089 -16.33 27.20 27.98
CA PHE A 1089 -15.24 26.23 28.06
C PHE A 1089 -14.91 25.84 29.51
N VAL A 1090 -14.46 24.61 29.73
CA VAL A 1090 -14.06 24.09 31.04
C VAL A 1090 -12.83 24.83 31.57
N ASP A 1091 -11.76 24.94 30.77
CA ASP A 1091 -10.51 25.62 31.16
C ASP A 1091 -9.71 26.09 29.93
N GLU A 1092 -10.26 27.08 29.21
CA GLU A 1092 -9.65 27.68 28.01
C GLU A 1092 -8.17 28.12 28.18
N PRO A 1093 -7.73 28.74 29.30
CA PRO A 1093 -6.33 29.12 29.49
C PRO A 1093 -5.32 27.96 29.53
N ASN A 1094 -5.79 26.72 29.65
CA ASN A 1094 -4.98 25.51 29.63
C ASN A 1094 -5.35 24.59 28.43
N ASP A 1095 -5.88 25.18 27.35
CA ASP A 1095 -6.28 24.49 26.11
C ASP A 1095 -7.41 23.45 26.28
N ASP A 1096 -8.20 23.54 27.36
CA ASP A 1096 -9.36 22.67 27.58
C ASP A 1096 -10.65 23.34 27.08
N PHE A 1097 -10.94 23.11 25.80
CA PHE A 1097 -12.11 23.63 25.10
C PHE A 1097 -13.36 22.72 25.23
N HIS A 1098 -13.39 21.78 26.17
CA HIS A 1098 -14.63 21.05 26.46
C HIS A 1098 -15.72 22.01 26.94
N LEU A 1099 -16.97 21.71 26.59
CA LEU A 1099 -18.12 22.53 26.97
C LEU A 1099 -18.60 22.21 28.40
N GLN A 1100 -18.93 23.23 29.18
CA GLN A 1100 -19.66 23.05 30.43
C GLN A 1100 -21.13 22.72 30.18
N SER A 1101 -21.78 22.07 31.16
CA SER A 1101 -23.17 21.56 31.04
C SER A 1101 -24.27 22.56 30.69
N SER A 1102 -24.00 23.85 30.85
CA SER A 1102 -24.93 24.93 30.52
C SER A 1102 -24.54 25.67 29.24
N SER A 1103 -23.60 25.11 28.47
CA SER A 1103 -23.16 25.71 27.21
C SER A 1103 -24.31 25.77 26.20
N PRO A 1104 -24.48 26.89 25.50
CA PRO A 1104 -25.43 27.02 24.40
C PRO A 1104 -24.97 26.30 23.12
N CYS A 1105 -23.72 25.84 23.05
CA CYS A 1105 -23.16 25.13 21.89
C CYS A 1105 -23.54 23.65 21.85
N ILE A 1106 -24.12 23.11 22.94
CA ILE A 1106 -24.56 21.73 23.05
C ILE A 1106 -25.82 21.50 22.19
N ASP A 1107 -25.82 20.43 21.39
CA ASP A 1107 -26.87 20.02 20.45
C ASP A 1107 -27.31 21.15 19.49
N ALA A 1108 -26.40 22.09 19.20
CA ALA A 1108 -26.71 23.33 18.48
C ALA A 1108 -26.19 23.35 17.03
N GLY A 1109 -25.40 22.35 16.65
CA GLY A 1109 -24.79 22.21 15.35
C GLY A 1109 -25.74 21.67 14.27
N THR A 1110 -25.16 21.41 13.11
CA THR A 1110 -25.78 20.71 11.98
C THR A 1110 -24.89 19.55 11.53
N GLU A 1111 -25.40 18.63 10.71
CA GLU A 1111 -24.67 17.43 10.24
C GLU A 1111 -23.19 17.70 9.89
N SER A 1112 -22.29 16.92 10.49
CA SER A 1112 -20.84 16.95 10.26
C SER A 1112 -20.43 15.94 9.19
N LEU A 1113 -19.37 16.21 8.43
CA LEU A 1113 -18.76 15.19 7.57
C LEU A 1113 -17.92 14.20 8.38
N SER A 1114 -17.38 14.65 9.52
CA SER A 1114 -16.65 13.82 10.47
C SER A 1114 -17.59 12.89 11.23
N THR A 1115 -17.14 11.65 11.46
CA THR A 1115 -17.90 10.67 12.26
C THR A 1115 -17.46 10.65 13.73
N LYS A 1116 -16.39 11.36 14.07
CA LYS A 1116 -15.80 11.44 15.39
C LYS A 1116 -15.35 12.86 15.72
N ASP A 1117 -15.40 13.20 17.01
CA ASP A 1117 -14.93 14.46 17.56
C ASP A 1117 -13.41 14.43 17.87
N TYR A 1118 -12.87 15.50 18.45
CA TYR A 1118 -11.45 15.64 18.79
C TYR A 1118 -10.93 14.60 19.81
N ASP A 1119 -11.82 14.06 20.66
CA ASP A 1119 -11.53 13.02 21.64
C ASP A 1119 -11.82 11.59 21.09
N ASN A 1120 -12.07 11.48 19.78
CA ASN A 1120 -12.48 10.27 19.08
C ASN A 1120 -13.86 9.71 19.50
N ASN A 1121 -14.71 10.50 20.17
CA ASN A 1121 -16.09 10.10 20.47
C ASN A 1121 -16.94 10.17 19.19
N PRO A 1122 -17.92 9.27 19.00
CA PRO A 1122 -18.81 9.33 17.84
C PRO A 1122 -19.64 10.60 17.82
N ILE A 1123 -19.71 11.26 16.65
CA ILE A 1123 -20.64 12.36 16.40
C ILE A 1123 -22.03 11.78 16.06
N PRO A 1124 -23.12 12.24 16.69
CA PRO A 1124 -24.48 11.73 16.45
C PRO A 1124 -24.92 11.88 14.99
N LEU A 1125 -25.40 10.78 14.39
CA LEU A 1125 -25.93 10.76 13.01
C LEU A 1125 -27.42 11.15 12.92
N GLN A 1126 -28.15 11.15 14.04
CA GLN A 1126 -29.61 11.36 14.08
C GLN A 1126 -30.06 12.48 15.03
N GLU A 1127 -29.12 13.09 15.73
CA GLU A 1127 -29.33 14.22 16.64
C GLU A 1127 -28.46 15.39 16.17
N ALA A 1128 -28.74 16.60 16.64
CA ALA A 1128 -27.90 17.75 16.30
C ALA A 1128 -26.56 17.60 17.03
N PRO A 1129 -25.41 17.67 16.35
CA PRO A 1129 -24.11 17.62 17.01
C PRO A 1129 -23.84 18.90 17.78
N ASP A 1130 -22.78 18.90 18.57
CA ASP A 1130 -22.29 20.09 19.23
C ASP A 1130 -21.56 21.02 18.24
N ILE A 1131 -21.59 22.32 18.53
CA ILE A 1131 -20.73 23.31 17.88
C ILE A 1131 -19.37 23.25 18.59
N GLY A 1132 -18.27 23.09 17.85
CA GLY A 1132 -16.91 23.04 18.38
C GLY A 1132 -16.23 21.68 18.24
N LEU A 1133 -15.18 21.46 19.04
CA LEU A 1133 -14.28 20.30 18.93
C LEU A 1133 -14.84 18.99 19.52
N TYR A 1134 -15.78 19.08 20.47
CA TYR A 1134 -16.14 17.98 21.35
C TYR A 1134 -17.64 17.80 21.40
N GLU A 1135 -18.09 16.56 21.50
CA GLU A 1135 -19.48 16.23 21.80
C GLU A 1135 -19.69 16.16 23.32
N TYR A 1136 -20.66 16.92 23.82
CA TYR A 1136 -20.96 17.02 25.24
C TYR A 1136 -21.78 15.83 25.71
N GLY A 1137 -21.34 15.20 26.80
CA GLY A 1137 -22.09 14.12 27.45
C GLY A 1137 -22.01 12.77 26.73
N THR A 1138 -21.40 12.68 25.55
CA THR A 1138 -20.99 11.43 24.90
C THR A 1138 -19.67 10.91 25.52
N PHE A 1139 -19.66 10.71 26.84
CA PHE A 1139 -18.57 9.96 27.44
C PHE A 1139 -18.61 8.52 26.91
N TRP A 1140 -17.64 8.13 26.07
CA TRP A 1140 -17.17 6.76 26.19
C TRP A 1140 -16.70 6.57 27.63
N ASN A 1141 -17.34 5.67 28.36
CA ASN A 1141 -17.13 5.45 29.79
C ASN A 1141 -15.89 4.57 30.05
N GLY A 1142 -14.78 4.85 29.36
CA GLY A 1142 -13.47 4.40 29.80
C GLY A 1142 -12.93 5.38 30.82
N SER A 1143 -13.40 5.29 32.06
CA SER A 1143 -12.77 6.08 33.11
C SER A 1143 -11.33 5.60 33.33
N ILE A 1144 -10.36 6.52 33.22
CA ILE A 1144 -9.22 6.50 34.15
C ILE A 1144 -9.84 6.63 35.55
N SER A 1145 -9.80 5.55 36.32
CA SER A 1145 -10.30 5.55 37.70
C SER A 1145 -9.50 6.51 38.57
N HIS A 1146 -10.09 7.68 38.88
CA HIS A 1146 -9.72 8.52 40.00
C HIS A 1146 -10.39 8.03 41.29
N TYR A 1147 -9.97 6.86 41.79
CA TYR A 1147 -10.19 6.46 43.18
C TYR A 1147 -8.89 6.05 43.87
N TRP A 1148 -7.92 6.96 43.93
CA TRP A 1148 -6.72 6.80 44.78
C TRP A 1148 -6.91 7.35 46.20
N ASN A 1149 -8.05 8.00 46.51
CA ASN A 1149 -8.22 8.78 47.74
C ASN A 1149 -9.38 8.33 48.66
N ILE A 1150 -9.64 7.03 48.81
CA ILE A 1150 -10.33 6.56 50.03
C ILE A 1150 -9.25 6.36 51.10
N ALA A 1151 -9.25 7.26 52.10
CA ALA A 1151 -8.47 7.11 53.30
C ALA A 1151 -8.83 5.79 54.00
N GLY A 1152 -7.92 4.81 53.95
CA GLY A 1152 -8.11 3.49 54.56
C GLY A 1152 -7.14 2.41 54.08
N ASN A 1153 -6.51 2.55 52.90
CA ASN A 1153 -5.68 1.49 52.31
C ASN A 1153 -4.16 1.74 52.32
N TRP A 1154 -3.68 2.87 52.84
CA TRP A 1154 -2.24 3.18 52.88
C TRP A 1154 -1.85 3.85 54.19
N SER A 1155 -0.72 3.47 54.78
CA SER A 1155 -0.07 4.30 55.80
C SER A 1155 0.72 5.42 55.11
N ASN A 1156 0.56 6.66 55.57
CA ASN A 1156 1.25 7.84 54.99
C ASN A 1156 2.76 7.60 54.79
N ASN A 1157 3.27 8.03 53.63
CA ASN A 1157 4.68 8.05 53.22
C ASN A 1157 5.36 6.71 52.86
N GLN A 1158 4.61 5.73 52.36
CA GLN A 1158 5.19 4.55 51.69
C GLN A 1158 4.57 4.39 50.30
N VAL A 1159 5.38 4.52 49.25
CA VAL A 1159 5.02 4.12 47.89
C VAL A 1159 5.40 2.63 47.74
N PRO A 1160 4.49 1.72 47.36
CA PRO A 1160 4.81 0.32 47.18
C PRO A 1160 5.84 0.12 46.05
N ASP A 1161 6.79 -0.79 46.27
CA ASP A 1161 7.76 -1.21 45.26
C ASP A 1161 7.28 -2.44 44.47
N THR A 1162 8.11 -2.90 43.52
CA THR A 1162 7.81 -3.98 42.56
C THR A 1162 7.44 -5.34 43.19
N ASN A 1163 7.51 -5.49 44.52
CA ASN A 1163 7.20 -6.73 45.22
C ASN A 1163 5.91 -6.66 46.06
N SER A 1164 5.14 -5.58 45.95
CA SER A 1164 3.91 -5.38 46.75
C SER A 1164 2.69 -6.02 46.06
N SER A 1165 1.96 -6.89 46.76
CA SER A 1165 0.74 -7.54 46.23
C SER A 1165 -0.52 -6.70 46.45
N VAL A 1166 -1.25 -6.37 45.37
CA VAL A 1166 -2.56 -5.69 45.40
C VAL A 1166 -3.66 -6.71 45.09
N THR A 1167 -4.80 -6.65 45.78
CA THR A 1167 -5.95 -7.56 45.56
C THR A 1167 -7.16 -6.79 45.05
N ILE A 1168 -7.72 -7.21 43.90
CA ILE A 1168 -8.96 -6.66 43.34
C ILE A 1168 -10.15 -7.55 43.78
N PRO A 1169 -11.28 -7.00 44.27
CA PRO A 1169 -12.41 -7.81 44.70
C PRO A 1169 -13.18 -8.40 43.50
N SER A 1170 -13.51 -9.69 43.58
CA SER A 1170 -14.31 -10.42 42.58
C SER A 1170 -15.82 -10.27 42.86
N SER A 1171 -16.58 -9.65 41.95
CA SER A 1171 -18.05 -9.79 41.93
C SER A 1171 -18.63 -9.77 40.50
N GLU A 1172 -19.71 -10.54 40.33
CA GLU A 1172 -20.22 -11.19 39.10
C GLU A 1172 -20.84 -10.30 37.99
N TYR A 1173 -20.41 -9.05 37.78
CA TYR A 1173 -21.09 -8.16 36.82
C TYR A 1173 -20.18 -7.43 35.81
N TYR A 1174 -19.23 -8.12 35.18
CA TYR A 1174 -18.43 -7.58 34.08
C TYR A 1174 -18.22 -8.63 32.97
N GLN A 1175 -18.97 -8.53 31.86
CA GLN A 1175 -18.89 -9.47 30.73
C GLN A 1175 -18.62 -8.81 29.37
N TYR A 1176 -18.28 -7.51 29.32
CA TYR A 1176 -18.04 -6.79 28.05
C TYR A 1176 -16.92 -5.71 28.10
N TYR A 1177 -15.80 -5.98 28.77
CA TYR A 1177 -14.54 -5.21 28.67
C TYR A 1177 -13.32 -6.12 28.97
N PRO A 1178 -12.10 -5.78 28.51
CA PRO A 1178 -10.90 -6.58 28.76
C PRO A 1178 -10.57 -6.70 30.25
N GLN A 1179 -10.22 -7.92 30.68
CA GLN A 1179 -9.72 -8.21 32.02
C GLN A 1179 -8.22 -7.91 32.09
N LEU A 1180 -7.79 -7.08 33.04
CA LEU A 1180 -6.39 -7.02 33.46
C LEU A 1180 -6.10 -8.27 34.30
N ASN A 1181 -5.34 -9.19 33.72
CA ASN A 1181 -4.80 -10.35 34.42
C ASN A 1181 -3.64 -9.89 35.32
N SER A 1182 -3.28 -10.72 36.32
CA SER A 1182 -2.33 -10.38 37.39
C SER A 1182 -0.90 -9.99 36.94
N ASN A 1183 -0.65 -9.96 35.63
CA ASN A 1183 0.66 -9.77 35.01
C ASN A 1183 0.71 -8.58 34.03
N THR A 1184 -0.32 -7.72 33.95
CA THR A 1184 -0.24 -6.55 33.08
C THR A 1184 0.75 -5.52 33.64
N GLN A 1185 1.90 -5.35 32.99
CA GLN A 1185 2.85 -4.28 33.26
C GLN A 1185 2.52 -3.04 32.41
N ILE A 1186 2.33 -1.91 33.07
CA ILE A 1186 2.30 -0.58 32.44
C ILE A 1186 3.76 -0.18 32.16
N LYS A 1187 4.14 -0.07 30.89
CA LYS A 1187 5.49 0.38 30.50
C LYS A 1187 5.54 1.90 30.39
N ASN A 1188 6.67 2.48 30.82
CA ASN A 1188 7.06 3.90 30.75
C ASN A 1188 6.39 4.84 31.76
N PHE A 1189 6.84 4.75 33.02
CA PHE A 1189 6.73 5.84 33.99
C PHE A 1189 8.11 6.46 34.23
N PHE A 1190 8.18 7.78 34.30
CA PHE A 1190 9.36 8.48 34.81
C PHE A 1190 8.91 9.54 35.82
N LEU A 1191 9.66 9.68 36.90
CA LEU A 1191 9.51 10.76 37.87
C LEU A 1191 10.37 11.93 37.40
N ASN A 1192 9.77 13.10 37.19
CA ASN A 1192 10.56 14.31 37.03
C ASN A 1192 11.12 14.77 38.39
N GLU A 1193 12.03 15.73 38.35
CA GLU A 1193 12.73 16.33 39.50
C GLU A 1193 11.83 16.97 40.58
N ASN A 1194 10.51 16.99 40.37
CA ASN A 1194 9.49 17.44 41.33
C ASN A 1194 8.55 16.32 41.83
N ALA A 1195 8.87 15.05 41.59
CA ALA A 1195 8.14 13.87 42.12
C ALA A 1195 6.65 13.76 41.73
N LYS A 1196 6.27 14.21 40.52
CA LYS A 1196 4.95 13.92 39.92
C LYS A 1196 5.00 12.66 39.04
N LEU A 1197 3.93 11.85 39.11
CA LEU A 1197 3.68 10.64 38.32
C LEU A 1197 2.78 10.97 37.11
N ILE A 1198 3.15 10.55 35.91
CA ILE A 1198 2.39 10.73 34.66
C ILE A 1198 2.30 9.38 33.93
N ILE A 1199 1.11 9.04 33.40
CA ILE A 1199 0.83 7.85 32.57
C ILE A 1199 0.52 8.37 31.16
N LYS A 1200 1.18 7.84 30.13
CA LYS A 1200 1.06 8.35 28.76
C LYS A 1200 0.08 7.50 27.94
N GLU A 1201 -1.06 8.06 27.56
CA GLU A 1201 -1.67 7.79 26.25
C GLU A 1201 -1.37 9.02 25.36
N ASN A 1202 -0.62 8.77 24.30
CA ASN A 1202 -0.34 9.58 23.11
C ASN A 1202 -0.61 11.10 23.12
N LYS A 1203 0.06 11.86 24.00
CA LYS A 1203 0.39 13.28 23.74
C LYS A 1203 1.84 13.54 24.15
N THR A 1204 2.69 13.92 23.20
CA THR A 1204 4.06 14.38 23.48
C THR A 1204 4.02 15.90 23.54
N LEU A 1205 4.00 16.45 24.75
CA LEU A 1205 4.26 17.88 24.96
C LEU A 1205 5.77 18.08 24.98
N PHE A 1206 6.31 18.75 23.96
CA PHE A 1206 7.69 19.23 23.96
C PHE A 1206 7.82 20.40 24.94
N LEU A 1207 8.64 20.24 25.98
CA LEU A 1207 9.18 21.36 26.75
C LEU A 1207 10.70 21.33 26.60
N GLY A 1208 11.24 22.36 25.96
CA GLY A 1208 12.66 22.74 26.03
C GLY A 1208 12.71 24.25 25.79
N TYR A 1209 13.37 25.09 26.60
CA TYR A 1209 14.51 24.90 27.51
C TYR A 1209 14.30 25.65 28.83
#